data_AF-A0A9W6B9P0-F1
#
_entry.id   AF-A0A9W6B9P0-F1
#
_cell.length_a   1.000
_cell.length_b   1.000
_cell.length_c   1.000
_cell.angle_alpha   90.00
_cell.angle_beta   90.00
_cell.angle_gamma   90.00
#
_symmetry.space_group_name_H-M   'P 1'
#
loop_
_entity.id
_entity.type
_entity.pdbx_description
1 polymer ?
#
loop_
_entity_poly.entity_id
_entity_poly.type
_entity_poly.pdbx_seq_one_letter_code
_entity_poly.pdbx_strand_id
1 'polypeptide(L)'
;MTERTDEETGSYVSSSDEDDEQLLNVAGGAGREEEWEEWQGEAADADEDVTKSLFGPERLPNPEAAMDHDAAKFGFDIRQFAIQERLDEYGIIRVINFIRSQVAAGSDPLPLLAAASGGGAAGAAAPWLDDRYLVPALEDDALLFYDFEDVAAAAAAAAAGGTPDGAAGPGAAGGGGDGAAAAATATAASELARLREENEALRTALAAMRQAFLPEELREDSGGEGPSTSAAAAAPAPAAADAGAGASTSVPAAGSPGQAADPEAAAAAAVAAAAARKVDAAYFDSYSYFDIHREMLGDKPRTESYQAALERNPGLIRGATVLDVGCGTGILSLFACRGGAARVVAVDGSERIAGFARRHAELAGYSDSTGGPMTVVSGKLEELAGKLPVKQVDVIVSEWMGYALLFETMLDTVLHARDVYLRPGGAVLPDRASIFIAGASSAAGGLGFWKDVYGFDMSPVAGAIAEAGQGQAVVLEVRPEHLITDTACVKELDLCTMRSEDQDFTAEFRLQALPPPTPQPTNPDAQPAQQPQQPQGGSGPREVGCIALWFETAFSQRHCSEHPVVLSTSPYQPTTHWVQTLLTLRKPVPLAGAVVSEPGAAGGCAGASVISGRISVVRSRQQHRSLDIALEYRAELSDGNVIEEAQLYHMSVTAPS
;
A
#
# COMPACT_ATOMS: atom_id res chain seq x y z
N MET A 1 -8.36 51.46 40.50
CA MET A 1 -9.24 52.59 40.20
C MET A 1 -9.91 52.25 38.87
N THR A 2 -11.04 51.54 38.91
CA THR A 2 -12.43 52.03 39.18
C THR A 2 -13.08 52.46 37.86
N GLU A 3 -13.93 51.62 37.26
CA GLU A 3 -15.42 51.65 37.37
C GLU A 3 -16.03 52.58 36.29
N ARG A 4 -17.21 52.34 35.68
CA ARG A 4 -18.24 51.29 35.82
C ARG A 4 -19.20 51.26 34.59
N THR A 5 -19.93 50.16 34.41
CA THR A 5 -21.38 49.97 34.04
C THR A 5 -22.24 51.16 33.56
N ASP A 6 -23.32 51.03 32.75
CA ASP A 6 -24.00 49.87 32.10
C ASP A 6 -25.05 50.34 31.05
N GLU A 7 -25.62 49.38 30.31
CA GLU A 7 -26.98 49.24 29.72
C GLU A 7 -27.92 50.44 29.43
N GLU A 8 -28.66 50.34 28.32
CA GLU A 8 -30.06 50.80 28.21
C GLU A 8 -30.90 49.79 27.38
N THR A 9 -32.17 49.56 27.75
CA THR A 9 -32.99 48.42 27.29
C THR A 9 -34.34 48.81 26.70
N GLY A 10 -34.86 48.07 25.71
CA GLY A 10 -36.26 48.16 25.25
C GLY A 10 -36.68 47.00 24.33
N SER A 11 -37.88 46.42 24.52
CA SER A 11 -38.27 45.14 23.90
C SER A 11 -39.79 44.93 23.70
N TYR A 12 -40.16 44.32 22.55
CA TYR A 12 -41.43 43.59 22.29
C TYR A 12 -42.75 44.43 22.33
N VAL A 13 -43.94 44.02 21.84
CA VAL A 13 -44.50 42.85 21.07
C VAL A 13 -45.67 43.39 20.18
N SER A 14 -46.38 42.70 19.25
CA SER A 14 -46.40 41.33 18.63
C SER A 14 -47.26 41.36 17.34
N SER A 15 -47.41 40.22 16.64
CA SER A 15 -48.66 39.62 16.04
C SER A 15 -49.69 40.54 15.33
N SER A 16 -50.30 40.26 14.18
CA SER A 16 -50.72 39.03 13.45
C SER A 16 -52.02 39.42 12.70
N ASP A 17 -52.56 38.80 11.65
CA ASP A 17 -52.14 37.91 10.55
C ASP A 17 -53.34 37.90 9.55
N GLU A 18 -53.23 37.25 8.38
CA GLU A 18 -54.35 36.85 7.47
C GLU A 18 -55.16 38.00 6.78
N ASP A 19 -55.72 37.89 5.55
CA ASP A 19 -55.48 37.00 4.40
C ASP A 19 -56.13 37.59 3.10
N ASP A 20 -56.03 36.86 1.97
CA ASP A 20 -56.89 36.90 0.75
C ASP A 20 -56.88 38.11 -0.22
N GLU A 21 -57.00 37.95 -1.56
CA GLU A 21 -56.67 36.84 -2.48
C GLU A 21 -56.76 37.30 -3.97
N GLN A 22 -56.05 36.61 -4.90
CA GLN A 22 -56.37 36.37 -6.35
C GLN A 22 -56.64 37.57 -7.33
N LEU A 23 -56.50 37.48 -8.68
CA LEU A 23 -55.86 36.53 -9.62
C LEU A 23 -55.63 37.20 -11.01
N LEU A 24 -54.65 36.71 -11.80
CA LEU A 24 -54.51 36.71 -13.28
C LEU A 24 -53.04 36.28 -13.58
N ASN A 25 -52.64 35.00 -13.76
CA ASN A 25 -53.11 33.91 -14.65
C ASN A 25 -53.05 34.30 -16.15
N VAL A 26 -52.39 33.59 -17.07
CA VAL A 26 -51.55 32.35 -17.06
C VAL A 26 -50.51 32.51 -18.21
N ALA A 27 -49.39 31.79 -18.40
CA ALA A 27 -48.72 30.60 -17.82
C ALA A 27 -47.18 30.76 -18.04
N GLY A 28 -46.24 29.89 -17.63
CA GLY A 28 -46.28 28.58 -16.94
C GLY A 28 -45.50 27.49 -17.72
N GLY A 29 -44.35 27.04 -17.19
CA GLY A 29 -43.45 26.01 -17.78
C GLY A 29 -42.27 25.70 -16.84
N ALA A 30 -41.65 24.53 -16.96
CA ALA A 30 -40.64 24.04 -15.99
C ALA A 30 -39.24 24.66 -16.17
N GLY A 31 -38.51 24.81 -15.05
CA GLY A 31 -37.06 25.07 -15.08
C GLY A 31 -36.27 23.82 -15.47
N ARG A 32 -35.11 24.02 -16.09
CA ARG A 32 -34.17 22.97 -16.54
C ARG A 32 -32.79 23.28 -15.94
N GLU A 33 -31.97 22.26 -15.72
CA GLU A 33 -30.57 22.48 -15.35
C GLU A 33 -29.84 23.28 -16.45
N GLU A 34 -28.97 24.21 -16.07
CA GLU A 34 -28.10 24.92 -17.02
C GLU A 34 -26.82 24.11 -17.21
N GLU A 35 -26.60 23.69 -18.45
CA GLU A 35 -25.47 22.89 -18.91
C GLU A 35 -24.16 23.70 -18.79
N TRP A 36 -23.06 23.07 -18.35
CA TRP A 36 -21.75 23.74 -18.32
C TRP A 36 -21.26 23.95 -19.77
N GLU A 37 -20.76 25.15 -20.08
CA GLU A 37 -20.39 25.50 -21.45
C GLU A 37 -19.23 24.64 -21.98
N GLU A 38 -19.51 23.90 -23.05
CA GLU A 38 -18.55 23.10 -23.80
C GLU A 38 -17.49 24.00 -24.44
N TRP A 39 -16.21 23.80 -24.09
CA TRP A 39 -15.09 24.58 -24.61
C TRP A 39 -14.77 24.21 -26.07
N GLN A 40 -15.51 24.81 -27.00
CA GLN A 40 -15.23 24.72 -28.44
C GLN A 40 -14.03 25.61 -28.82
N GLY A 41 -12.83 25.14 -28.46
CA GLY A 41 -11.56 25.87 -28.55
C GLY A 41 -10.52 25.25 -29.50
N GLU A 42 -10.81 25.31 -30.81
CA GLU A 42 -9.92 24.96 -31.93
C GLU A 42 -9.47 23.48 -32.02
N ALA A 43 -9.23 23.00 -33.25
CA ALA A 43 -8.96 21.59 -33.50
C ALA A 43 -7.50 21.23 -33.19
N ALA A 44 -7.29 20.51 -32.09
CA ALA A 44 -6.08 19.69 -31.91
C ALA A 44 -6.07 18.54 -32.94
N ASP A 45 -4.88 18.08 -33.31
CA ASP A 45 -4.69 17.19 -34.45
C ASP A 45 -5.24 15.76 -34.20
N ALA A 46 -5.94 15.21 -35.19
CA ALA A 46 -6.55 13.87 -35.14
C ALA A 46 -5.52 12.72 -35.32
N ASP A 47 -4.30 12.91 -34.82
CA ASP A 47 -3.16 11.99 -34.93
C ASP A 47 -2.81 11.28 -33.60
N GLU A 48 -3.36 11.69 -32.45
CA GLU A 48 -3.01 11.13 -31.12
C GLU A 48 -3.44 9.65 -30.94
N ASP A 49 -4.55 9.21 -31.54
CA ASP A 49 -5.01 7.80 -31.47
C ASP A 49 -4.24 6.85 -32.43
N VAL A 50 -3.38 7.38 -33.31
CA VAL A 50 -2.98 6.69 -34.55
C VAL A 50 -1.75 5.78 -34.36
N THR A 51 -2.02 4.52 -34.01
CA THR A 51 -0.99 3.50 -33.72
C THR A 51 -0.27 2.98 -34.97
N LYS A 52 1.04 2.75 -34.89
CA LYS A 52 1.87 2.31 -36.03
C LYS A 52 2.11 0.79 -36.02
N SER A 53 1.91 0.13 -37.17
CA SER A 53 2.29 -1.27 -37.42
C SER A 53 3.74 -1.56 -36.97
N LEU A 54 3.97 -2.67 -36.28
CA LEU A 54 5.27 -3.10 -35.75
C LEU A 54 6.34 -3.21 -36.84
N PHE A 55 5.97 -3.80 -37.98
CA PHE A 55 6.89 -4.14 -39.07
C PHE A 55 6.80 -3.18 -40.27
N GLY A 56 5.76 -2.34 -40.35
CA GLY A 56 5.45 -1.48 -41.48
C GLY A 56 5.58 0.03 -41.21
N PRO A 57 5.55 0.86 -42.27
CA PRO A 57 5.27 2.29 -42.16
C PRO A 57 3.79 2.61 -41.90
N GLU A 58 2.89 1.63 -41.98
CA GLU A 58 1.45 1.83 -41.82
C GLU A 58 1.06 2.41 -40.45
N ARG A 59 0.09 3.32 -40.50
CA ARG A 59 -0.59 3.97 -39.37
C ARG A 59 -2.05 3.52 -39.37
N LEU A 60 -2.52 3.00 -38.24
CA LEU A 60 -3.82 2.36 -38.03
C LEU A 60 -4.60 3.10 -36.94
N PRO A 61 -5.95 3.00 -36.88
CA PRO A 61 -6.76 3.85 -36.00
C PRO A 61 -6.67 3.58 -34.50
N ASN A 62 -6.10 2.45 -34.07
CA ASN A 62 -5.91 2.07 -32.67
C ASN A 62 -4.89 0.89 -32.56
N PRO A 63 -4.46 0.49 -31.34
CA PRO A 63 -3.54 -0.64 -31.14
C PRO A 63 -4.04 -1.97 -31.70
N GLU A 64 -5.33 -2.26 -31.57
CA GLU A 64 -5.95 -3.51 -31.99
C GLU A 64 -5.89 -3.68 -33.51
N ALA A 65 -6.22 -2.63 -34.26
CA ALA A 65 -6.11 -2.60 -35.71
C ALA A 65 -4.66 -2.69 -36.20
N ALA A 66 -3.67 -2.21 -35.41
CA ALA A 66 -2.26 -2.42 -35.70
C ALA A 66 -1.85 -3.88 -35.51
N MET A 67 -2.23 -4.52 -34.40
CA MET A 67 -1.96 -5.94 -34.12
C MET A 67 -2.65 -6.87 -35.11
N ASP A 68 -3.91 -6.61 -35.47
CA ASP A 68 -4.65 -7.37 -36.48
C ASP A 68 -4.07 -7.18 -37.89
N HIS A 69 -3.60 -5.97 -38.23
CA HIS A 69 -2.86 -5.72 -39.48
C HIS A 69 -1.56 -6.53 -39.52
N ASP A 70 -0.79 -6.54 -38.43
CA ASP A 70 0.48 -7.25 -38.36
C ASP A 70 0.30 -8.78 -38.41
N ALA A 71 -0.72 -9.30 -37.72
CA ALA A 71 -1.13 -10.70 -37.80
C ALA A 71 -1.52 -11.11 -39.22
N ALA A 72 -2.33 -10.30 -39.91
CA ALA A 72 -2.83 -10.60 -41.25
C ALA A 72 -1.78 -10.44 -42.37
N LYS A 73 -0.82 -9.52 -42.23
CA LYS A 73 0.15 -9.15 -43.27
C LYS A 73 1.53 -9.76 -43.07
N PHE A 74 2.01 -9.83 -41.84
CA PHE A 74 3.35 -10.33 -41.49
C PHE A 74 3.32 -11.70 -40.80
N GLY A 75 2.12 -12.19 -40.41
CA GLY A 75 1.96 -13.49 -39.76
C GLY A 75 2.37 -13.50 -38.29
N PHE A 76 2.50 -12.33 -37.67
CA PHE A 76 2.92 -12.17 -36.28
C PHE A 76 1.89 -11.36 -35.50
N ASP A 77 1.38 -11.95 -34.42
CA ASP A 77 0.53 -11.28 -33.45
C ASP A 77 1.26 -11.24 -32.11
N ILE A 78 1.58 -10.03 -31.62
CA ILE A 78 2.29 -9.83 -30.34
C ILE A 78 1.52 -10.43 -29.16
N ARG A 79 0.17 -10.44 -29.23
CA ARG A 79 -0.71 -11.04 -28.21
C ARG A 79 -0.46 -12.54 -28.11
N GLN A 80 -0.46 -13.24 -29.26
CA GLN A 80 -0.19 -14.67 -29.34
C GLN A 80 1.26 -15.00 -28.97
N PHE A 81 2.21 -14.15 -29.37
CA PHE A 81 3.62 -14.32 -29.04
C PHE A 81 3.88 -14.21 -27.52
N ALA A 82 3.28 -13.22 -26.85
CA ALA A 82 3.38 -13.04 -25.41
C ALA A 82 2.86 -14.27 -24.63
N ILE A 83 1.72 -14.83 -25.06
CA ILE A 83 1.15 -16.06 -24.48
C ILE A 83 2.07 -17.27 -24.69
N GLN A 84 2.68 -17.39 -25.87
CA GLN A 84 3.55 -18.53 -26.22
C GLN A 84 4.88 -18.50 -25.46
N GLU A 85 5.54 -17.34 -25.40
CA GLU A 85 6.82 -17.15 -24.70
C GLU A 85 6.66 -16.91 -23.18
N ARG A 86 5.42 -16.78 -22.69
CA ARG A 86 5.07 -16.42 -21.29
C ARG A 86 5.70 -15.10 -20.83
N LEU A 87 5.58 -14.08 -21.66
CA LEU A 87 6.08 -12.74 -21.36
C LEU A 87 5.20 -12.07 -20.29
N ASP A 88 5.86 -11.40 -19.35
CA ASP A 88 5.29 -10.33 -18.55
C ASP A 88 5.24 -9.02 -19.38
N GLU A 89 4.65 -7.97 -18.82
CA GLU A 89 4.57 -6.65 -19.44
C GLU A 89 5.94 -6.15 -19.93
N TYR A 90 6.98 -6.31 -19.10
CA TYR A 90 8.36 -5.96 -19.45
C TYR A 90 8.91 -6.79 -20.62
N GLY A 91 8.60 -8.08 -20.69
CA GLY A 91 8.89 -8.93 -21.83
C GLY A 91 8.21 -8.45 -23.11
N ILE A 92 6.95 -8.02 -23.04
CA ILE A 92 6.21 -7.48 -24.18
C ILE A 92 6.83 -6.15 -24.65
N ILE A 93 7.08 -5.21 -23.73
CA ILE A 93 7.78 -3.94 -23.99
C ILE A 93 9.13 -4.19 -24.66
N ARG A 94 9.92 -5.14 -24.14
CA ARG A 94 11.22 -5.55 -24.71
C ARG A 94 11.09 -6.09 -26.12
N VAL A 95 10.08 -6.92 -26.41
CA VAL A 95 9.83 -7.47 -27.75
C VAL A 95 9.39 -6.39 -28.74
N ILE A 96 8.51 -5.47 -28.33
CA ILE A 96 8.08 -4.33 -29.16
C ILE A 96 9.30 -3.48 -29.51
N ASN A 97 10.08 -3.04 -28.51
CA ASN A 97 11.28 -2.23 -28.73
C ASN A 97 12.37 -2.96 -29.54
N PHE A 98 12.51 -4.27 -29.35
CA PHE A 98 13.35 -5.12 -30.21
C PHE A 98 12.90 -5.06 -31.68
N ILE A 99 11.62 -5.33 -31.97
CA ILE A 99 11.06 -5.28 -33.33
C ILE A 99 11.26 -3.90 -33.95
N ARG A 100 10.86 -2.83 -33.23
CA ARG A 100 11.03 -1.44 -33.65
C ARG A 100 12.49 -1.12 -34.00
N SER A 101 13.44 -1.53 -33.16
CA SER A 101 14.88 -1.30 -33.38
C SER A 101 15.41 -2.00 -34.63
N GLN A 102 15.00 -3.24 -34.87
CA GLN A 102 15.44 -4.05 -36.01
C GLN A 102 14.87 -3.47 -37.32
N VAL A 103 13.58 -3.12 -37.33
CA VAL A 103 12.90 -2.49 -38.46
C VAL A 103 13.51 -1.12 -38.78
N ALA A 104 13.82 -0.30 -37.76
CA ALA A 104 14.53 0.97 -37.92
C ALA A 104 15.96 0.78 -38.48
N ALA A 105 16.63 -0.31 -38.12
CA ALA A 105 17.92 -0.73 -38.69
C ALA A 105 17.81 -1.42 -40.07
N GLY A 106 16.63 -1.48 -40.67
CA GLY A 106 16.39 -2.12 -41.97
C GLY A 106 16.57 -3.65 -41.97
N SER A 107 16.47 -4.28 -40.80
CA SER A 107 16.62 -5.72 -40.58
C SER A 107 15.27 -6.37 -40.26
N ASP A 108 15.01 -7.55 -40.81
CA ASP A 108 13.82 -8.34 -40.50
C ASP A 108 13.97 -9.04 -39.13
N PRO A 109 13.10 -8.77 -38.13
CA PRO A 109 13.13 -9.44 -36.84
C PRO A 109 12.40 -10.79 -36.81
N LEU A 110 11.53 -11.11 -37.79
CA LEU A 110 10.73 -12.34 -37.77
C LEU A 110 11.57 -13.63 -37.65
N PRO A 111 12.71 -13.78 -38.35
CA PRO A 111 13.58 -14.95 -38.19
C PRO A 111 14.21 -15.08 -36.80
N LEU A 112 14.42 -13.96 -36.09
CA LEU A 112 15.01 -13.95 -34.75
C LEU A 112 13.99 -14.26 -33.67
N LEU A 113 12.74 -13.83 -33.85
CA LEU A 113 11.60 -14.19 -33.01
C LEU A 113 11.30 -15.70 -33.15
N ALA A 114 11.12 -16.18 -34.38
CA ALA A 114 10.83 -17.59 -34.66
C ALA A 114 11.96 -18.55 -34.25
N ALA A 115 13.22 -18.11 -34.25
CA ALA A 115 14.36 -18.91 -33.79
C ALA A 115 14.43 -19.08 -32.26
N ALA A 116 13.77 -18.21 -31.49
CA ALA A 116 13.71 -18.29 -30.04
C ALA A 116 12.49 -19.13 -29.56
N SER A 117 11.32 -18.96 -30.17
CA SER A 117 10.11 -19.75 -29.89
C SER A 117 10.26 -21.26 -30.19
N GLY A 118 11.19 -21.61 -31.08
CA GLY A 118 11.58 -22.99 -31.31
C GLY A 118 12.48 -23.50 -30.18
N GLY A 119 11.91 -24.19 -29.18
CA GLY A 119 12.63 -24.78 -28.04
C GLY A 119 13.63 -25.89 -28.40
N GLY A 120 14.69 -25.54 -29.12
CA GLY A 120 15.58 -26.46 -29.83
C GLY A 120 17.02 -25.96 -29.99
N ALA A 121 17.88 -26.40 -29.07
CA ALA A 121 19.32 -26.59 -29.29
C ALA A 121 20.19 -25.34 -29.61
N ALA A 122 19.91 -24.18 -29.01
CA ALA A 122 20.93 -23.17 -28.77
C ALA A 122 20.75 -22.53 -27.38
N GLY A 123 21.81 -22.51 -26.57
CA GLY A 123 21.84 -21.83 -25.25
C GLY A 123 22.03 -20.31 -25.37
N ALA A 124 21.38 -19.68 -26.33
CA ALA A 124 21.38 -18.23 -26.50
C ALA A 124 20.16 -17.65 -25.77
N ALA A 125 20.38 -16.66 -24.90
CA ALA A 125 19.27 -15.89 -24.34
C ALA A 125 18.52 -15.18 -25.48
N ALA A 126 17.19 -15.09 -25.38
CA ALA A 126 16.37 -14.47 -26.42
C ALA A 126 16.82 -13.02 -26.65
N PRO A 127 16.97 -12.55 -27.90
CA PRO A 127 17.75 -11.34 -28.22
C PRO A 127 17.10 -10.03 -27.75
N TRP A 128 15.84 -10.06 -27.32
CA TRP A 128 15.13 -8.94 -26.70
C TRP A 128 15.36 -8.81 -25.17
N LEU A 129 15.99 -9.79 -24.52
CA LEU A 129 16.26 -9.76 -23.06
C LEU A 129 17.39 -8.80 -22.65
N ASP A 130 17.97 -8.05 -23.58
CA ASP A 130 18.89 -6.94 -23.29
C ASP A 130 18.11 -5.75 -22.71
N ASP A 131 18.51 -5.22 -21.55
CA ASP A 131 17.83 -4.13 -20.85
C ASP A 131 17.75 -2.82 -21.67
N ARG A 132 18.56 -2.68 -22.73
CA ARG A 132 18.41 -1.57 -23.69
C ARG A 132 17.02 -1.50 -24.32
N TYR A 133 16.26 -2.60 -24.32
CA TYR A 133 14.91 -2.69 -24.86
C TYR A 133 13.79 -2.30 -23.86
N LEU A 134 14.16 -1.91 -22.63
CA LEU A 134 13.26 -1.16 -21.75
C LEU A 134 13.13 0.32 -22.16
N VAL A 135 14.02 0.82 -23.03
CA VAL A 135 13.94 2.19 -23.58
C VAL A 135 13.05 2.18 -24.84
N PRO A 136 12.01 3.02 -24.92
CA PRO A 136 11.19 3.15 -26.12
C PRO A 136 12.01 3.41 -27.39
N ALA A 137 11.87 2.52 -28.37
CA ALA A 137 12.53 2.62 -29.68
C ALA A 137 11.72 3.48 -30.68
N LEU A 138 10.52 3.90 -30.28
CA LEU A 138 9.66 4.87 -30.94
C LEU A 138 9.08 5.80 -29.86
N GLU A 139 9.13 7.10 -30.10
CA GLU A 139 8.51 8.12 -29.25
C GLU A 139 6.98 8.01 -29.39
N ASP A 140 6.27 8.09 -28.26
CA ASP A 140 4.80 7.97 -28.14
C ASP A 140 4.20 6.73 -28.83
N ASP A 141 4.86 5.57 -28.68
CA ASP A 141 4.38 4.30 -29.25
C ASP A 141 3.19 3.73 -28.46
N ALA A 142 1.97 3.94 -28.97
CA ALA A 142 0.72 3.46 -28.36
C ALA A 142 0.67 1.94 -28.07
N LEU A 143 1.51 1.10 -28.71
CA LEU A 143 1.62 -0.33 -28.35
C LEU A 143 2.32 -0.58 -27.01
N LEU A 144 3.08 0.40 -26.48
CA LEU A 144 3.71 0.34 -25.15
C LEU A 144 2.78 0.83 -24.03
N PHE A 145 1.59 1.33 -24.36
CA PHE A 145 0.56 1.79 -23.42
C PHE A 145 -0.75 0.98 -23.53
N TYR A 146 -0.73 -0.12 -24.30
CA TYR A 146 -1.87 -1.03 -24.42
C TYR A 146 -1.88 -2.01 -23.24
N ASP A 147 -3.04 -2.25 -22.65
CA ASP A 147 -3.22 -3.20 -21.56
C ASP A 147 -3.19 -4.64 -22.11
N PHE A 148 -2.18 -5.42 -21.72
CA PHE A 148 -2.02 -6.81 -22.11
C PHE A 148 -2.54 -7.81 -21.06
N GLU A 149 -3.06 -7.37 -19.90
CA GLU A 149 -3.64 -8.29 -18.90
C GLU A 149 -4.94 -8.93 -19.43
N ASP A 150 -5.79 -8.14 -20.08
CA ASP A 150 -7.01 -8.61 -20.75
C ASP A 150 -6.72 -9.69 -21.81
N VAL A 151 -5.56 -9.62 -22.47
CA VAL A 151 -5.10 -10.63 -23.45
C VAL A 151 -4.78 -11.96 -22.76
N ALA A 152 -4.10 -11.93 -21.62
CA ALA A 152 -3.81 -13.12 -20.83
C ALA A 152 -5.10 -13.72 -20.22
N ALA A 153 -6.02 -12.88 -19.75
CA ALA A 153 -7.32 -13.29 -19.24
C ALA A 153 -8.19 -13.95 -20.34
N ALA A 154 -8.25 -13.35 -21.54
CA ALA A 154 -8.95 -13.92 -22.68
C ALA A 154 -8.33 -15.25 -23.14
N ALA A 155 -7.01 -15.39 -23.11
CA ALA A 155 -6.32 -16.64 -23.41
C ALA A 155 -6.64 -17.75 -22.39
N ALA A 156 -6.70 -17.40 -21.10
CA ALA A 156 -7.12 -18.33 -20.05
C ALA A 156 -8.59 -18.77 -20.21
N ALA A 157 -9.49 -17.83 -20.58
CA ALA A 157 -10.90 -18.14 -20.87
C ALA A 157 -11.07 -19.04 -22.11
N ALA A 158 -10.28 -18.81 -23.16
CA ALA A 158 -10.24 -19.67 -24.35
C ALA A 158 -9.69 -21.07 -24.04
N ALA A 159 -8.64 -21.17 -23.22
CA ALA A 159 -8.11 -22.45 -22.74
C ALA A 159 -9.09 -23.19 -21.81
N ALA A 160 -9.95 -22.47 -21.09
CA ALA A 160 -11.06 -23.02 -20.30
C ALA A 160 -12.27 -23.45 -21.16
N GLY A 161 -12.25 -23.23 -22.48
CA GLY A 161 -13.27 -23.71 -23.41
C GLY A 161 -14.54 -22.84 -23.48
N GLY A 162 -14.50 -21.60 -23.01
CA GLY A 162 -15.64 -20.67 -23.10
C GLY A 162 -15.86 -20.13 -24.50
N THR A 163 -16.98 -20.48 -25.15
CA THR A 163 -17.43 -19.82 -26.38
C THR A 163 -18.16 -18.51 -26.07
N PRO A 164 -17.78 -17.37 -26.67
CA PRO A 164 -18.59 -16.16 -26.62
C PRO A 164 -19.96 -16.37 -27.28
N ASP A 165 -21.01 -15.77 -26.74
CA ASP A 165 -22.39 -15.93 -27.21
C ASP A 165 -22.76 -14.91 -28.32
N GLY A 166 -23.74 -15.25 -29.17
CA GLY A 166 -24.41 -14.27 -30.04
C GLY A 166 -24.20 -14.33 -31.56
N ALA A 167 -24.44 -15.48 -32.22
CA ALA A 167 -24.70 -15.51 -33.68
C ALA A 167 -25.73 -16.59 -34.09
N ALA A 168 -26.74 -16.22 -34.88
CA ALA A 168 -27.98 -17.01 -35.01
C ALA A 168 -28.09 -17.94 -36.25
N GLY A 169 -27.51 -19.14 -36.15
CA GLY A 169 -27.93 -20.37 -36.87
C GLY A 169 -27.74 -20.43 -38.41
N PRO A 170 -28.26 -21.49 -39.11
CA PRO A 170 -28.94 -22.67 -38.58
C PRO A 170 -28.43 -24.06 -39.09
N GLY A 171 -28.31 -25.03 -38.19
CA GLY A 171 -28.65 -26.46 -38.43
C GLY A 171 -27.74 -27.36 -39.29
N ALA A 172 -27.04 -28.29 -38.64
CA ALA A 172 -26.62 -29.60 -39.20
C ALA A 172 -26.47 -30.62 -38.05
N ALA A 173 -26.30 -31.93 -38.34
CA ALA A 173 -26.38 -32.98 -37.32
C ALA A 173 -25.16 -33.93 -37.27
N GLY A 174 -24.73 -34.24 -36.04
CA GLY A 174 -24.41 -35.63 -35.63
C GLY A 174 -22.96 -36.13 -35.70
N GLY A 175 -22.36 -36.33 -34.51
CA GLY A 175 -21.70 -37.60 -34.16
C GLY A 175 -20.17 -37.66 -34.07
N GLY A 176 -19.67 -38.15 -32.92
CA GLY A 176 -18.31 -38.67 -32.73
C GLY A 176 -17.39 -37.79 -31.86
N GLY A 177 -16.98 -38.29 -30.68
CA GLY A 177 -16.13 -37.52 -29.75
C GLY A 177 -15.24 -38.32 -28.76
N ASP A 178 -15.54 -39.59 -28.49
CA ASP A 178 -14.96 -40.35 -27.37
C ASP A 178 -13.44 -40.67 -27.46
N GLY A 179 -12.75 -40.25 -28.51
CA GLY A 179 -11.32 -40.49 -28.70
C GLY A 179 -10.39 -39.45 -28.06
N ALA A 180 -10.81 -38.20 -27.90
CA ALA A 180 -9.90 -37.10 -27.56
C ALA A 180 -9.60 -36.98 -26.05
N ALA A 181 -10.63 -37.13 -25.20
CA ALA A 181 -10.51 -36.93 -23.75
C ALA A 181 -9.54 -37.91 -23.08
N ALA A 182 -9.47 -39.16 -23.56
CA ALA A 182 -8.55 -40.17 -23.05
C ALA A 182 -7.08 -39.82 -23.33
N ALA A 183 -6.78 -39.18 -24.47
CA ALA A 183 -5.42 -38.76 -24.81
C ALA A 183 -4.96 -37.58 -23.95
N ALA A 184 -5.81 -36.54 -23.82
CA ALA A 184 -5.50 -35.35 -23.01
C ALA A 184 -5.28 -35.68 -21.53
N THR A 185 -6.04 -36.64 -20.98
CA THR A 185 -5.88 -37.10 -19.59
C THR A 185 -4.54 -37.81 -19.37
N ALA A 186 -4.02 -38.50 -20.39
CA ALA A 186 -2.74 -39.21 -20.31
C ALA A 186 -1.53 -38.27 -20.36
N THR A 187 -1.55 -37.23 -21.20
CA THR A 187 -0.48 -36.20 -21.22
C THR A 187 -0.44 -35.40 -19.92
N ALA A 188 -1.58 -34.95 -19.41
CA ALA A 188 -1.65 -34.22 -18.14
C ALA A 188 -1.09 -35.02 -16.95
N ALA A 189 -1.35 -36.34 -16.90
CA ALA A 189 -0.79 -37.22 -15.88
C ALA A 189 0.74 -37.38 -15.99
N SER A 190 1.29 -37.40 -17.21
CA SER A 190 2.74 -37.46 -17.45
C SER A 190 3.45 -36.16 -17.05
N GLU A 191 2.83 -35.02 -17.33
CA GLU A 191 3.40 -33.69 -17.03
C GLU A 191 3.35 -33.40 -15.52
N LEU A 192 2.27 -33.78 -14.83
CA LEU A 192 2.18 -33.75 -13.36
C LEU A 192 3.23 -34.65 -12.68
N ALA A 193 3.67 -35.73 -13.32
CA ALA A 193 4.76 -36.57 -12.83
C ALA A 193 6.10 -35.84 -12.94
N ARG A 194 6.40 -35.26 -14.11
CA ARG A 194 7.64 -34.49 -14.38
C ARG A 194 7.78 -33.31 -13.42
N LEU A 195 6.71 -32.54 -13.22
CA LEU A 195 6.71 -31.37 -12.34
C LEU A 195 6.96 -31.72 -10.86
N ARG A 196 6.64 -32.94 -10.43
CA ARG A 196 6.95 -33.43 -9.07
C ARG A 196 8.42 -33.78 -8.90
N GLU A 197 8.99 -34.51 -9.87
CA GLU A 197 10.42 -34.82 -9.92
C GLU A 197 11.28 -33.55 -9.99
N GLU A 198 10.85 -32.57 -10.79
CA GLU A 198 11.47 -31.25 -10.93
C GLU A 198 11.41 -30.44 -9.62
N ASN A 199 10.27 -30.47 -8.90
CA ASN A 199 10.15 -29.87 -7.56
C ASN A 199 11.01 -30.56 -6.48
N GLU A 200 11.17 -31.88 -6.56
CA GLU A 200 12.00 -32.65 -5.62
C GLU A 200 13.49 -32.42 -5.86
N ALA A 201 13.91 -32.31 -7.12
CA ALA A 201 15.25 -31.87 -7.51
C ALA A 201 15.55 -30.43 -7.03
N LEU A 202 14.62 -29.49 -7.23
CA LEU A 202 14.75 -28.12 -6.74
C LEU A 202 14.85 -28.05 -5.21
N ARG A 203 14.01 -28.78 -4.47
CA ARG A 203 14.10 -28.88 -3.00
C ARG A 203 15.43 -29.45 -2.53
N THR A 204 15.97 -30.44 -3.24
CA THR A 204 17.28 -31.04 -2.94
C THR A 204 18.41 -30.05 -3.19
N ALA A 205 18.38 -29.31 -4.30
CA ALA A 205 19.34 -28.25 -4.59
C ALA A 205 19.30 -27.11 -3.55
N LEU A 206 18.10 -26.71 -3.13
CA LEU A 206 17.89 -25.65 -2.14
C LEU A 206 18.34 -26.09 -0.73
N ALA A 207 18.19 -27.37 -0.38
CA ALA A 207 18.76 -27.95 0.83
C ALA A 207 20.31 -27.98 0.80
N ALA A 208 20.92 -28.38 -0.32
CA ALA A 208 22.37 -28.36 -0.50
C ALA A 208 22.93 -26.93 -0.44
N MET A 209 22.24 -25.95 -1.05
CA MET A 209 22.59 -24.54 -0.98
C MET A 209 22.46 -23.99 0.45
N ARG A 210 21.41 -24.37 1.20
CA ARG A 210 21.26 -24.03 2.61
C ARG A 210 22.40 -24.58 3.48
N GLN A 211 22.90 -25.79 3.20
CA GLN A 211 24.09 -26.33 3.87
C GLN A 211 25.38 -25.59 3.48
N ALA A 212 25.51 -25.11 2.25
CA ALA A 212 26.70 -24.38 1.79
C ALA A 212 26.88 -23.03 2.50
N PHE A 213 25.80 -22.38 2.96
CA PHE A 213 25.82 -21.05 3.58
C PHE A 213 25.75 -21.03 5.12
N LEU A 214 25.73 -22.19 5.79
CA LEU A 214 25.83 -22.24 7.26
C LEU A 214 27.31 -22.18 7.73
N PRO A 215 27.63 -21.46 8.82
CA PRO A 215 28.91 -21.57 9.52
C PRO A 215 29.20 -23.01 9.97
N GLU A 216 30.49 -23.35 10.10
CA GLU A 216 30.92 -24.72 10.38
C GLU A 216 30.45 -25.24 11.75
N GLU A 217 30.30 -24.34 12.73
CA GLU A 217 29.87 -24.62 14.11
C GLU A 217 28.38 -24.98 14.27
N LEU A 218 27.55 -24.79 13.23
CA LEU A 218 26.11 -25.08 13.24
C LEU A 218 25.69 -26.20 12.28
N ARG A 219 26.65 -27.02 11.82
CA ARG A 219 26.37 -28.22 11.03
C ARG A 219 25.85 -29.36 11.92
N GLU A 220 24.55 -29.63 11.83
CA GLU A 220 23.91 -30.75 12.55
C GLU A 220 24.43 -32.12 12.04
N ASP A 221 25.21 -32.82 12.87
CA ASP A 221 25.72 -34.16 12.58
C ASP A 221 24.62 -35.22 12.75
N SER A 222 24.02 -35.63 11.64
CA SER A 222 22.84 -36.51 11.60
C SER A 222 23.23 -37.97 11.33
N GLY A 223 23.86 -38.61 12.33
CA GLY A 223 24.52 -39.92 12.19
C GLY A 223 24.09 -41.04 13.16
N GLY A 224 22.93 -41.66 12.94
CA GLY A 224 22.65 -43.07 13.32
C GLY A 224 22.01 -43.37 14.69
N GLU A 225 21.18 -44.42 14.72
CA GLU A 225 20.48 -44.91 15.91
C GLU A 225 21.32 -45.89 16.75
N GLY A 226 21.18 -45.85 18.09
CA GLY A 226 21.80 -46.82 19.01
C GLY A 226 21.29 -46.68 20.45
N PRO A 227 20.80 -47.74 21.14
CA PRO A 227 19.93 -47.56 22.31
C PRO A 227 20.60 -47.66 23.69
N SER A 228 20.17 -46.75 24.59
CA SER A 228 20.03 -46.89 26.05
C SER A 228 21.27 -47.13 26.94
N THR A 229 21.43 -46.31 27.99
CA THR A 229 21.06 -46.69 29.38
C THR A 229 21.21 -45.52 30.37
N SER A 230 20.68 -45.71 31.59
CA SER A 230 20.56 -44.74 32.69
C SER A 230 21.87 -44.26 33.33
N ALA A 231 21.86 -43.05 33.93
CA ALA A 231 22.00 -42.86 35.39
C ALA A 231 21.81 -41.39 35.83
N ALA A 232 21.48 -41.16 37.10
CA ALA A 232 21.22 -39.84 37.68
C ALA A 232 22.31 -39.35 38.66
N ALA A 233 22.59 -38.04 38.67
CA ALA A 233 23.12 -37.25 39.79
C ALA A 233 22.96 -35.75 39.43
N ALA A 234 22.15 -34.94 40.11
CA ALA A 234 22.26 -34.41 41.47
C ALA A 234 22.99 -33.03 41.52
N ALA A 235 22.39 -32.11 42.29
CA ALA A 235 22.78 -30.69 42.46
C ALA A 235 23.90 -30.54 43.54
N PRO A 236 24.34 -29.33 44.02
CA PRO A 236 23.71 -28.01 43.91
C PRO A 236 24.64 -26.78 43.69
N ALA A 237 24.02 -25.59 43.62
CA ALA A 237 24.66 -24.30 43.84
C ALA A 237 24.67 -23.91 45.35
N PRO A 238 25.51 -22.95 45.77
CA PRO A 238 25.32 -22.13 46.97
C PRO A 238 25.00 -20.66 46.61
N ALA A 239 24.57 -19.85 47.60
CA ALA A 239 24.17 -18.46 47.38
C ALA A 239 24.50 -17.52 48.58
N ALA A 240 24.50 -16.22 48.27
CA ALA A 240 24.22 -15.05 49.13
C ALA A 240 25.29 -14.46 50.09
N ALA A 241 25.26 -13.10 50.11
CA ALA A 241 25.66 -12.16 51.18
C ALA A 241 27.17 -11.97 51.51
N ASP A 242 27.66 -10.82 52.02
CA ASP A 242 26.98 -9.54 52.38
C ASP A 242 27.89 -8.29 52.22
N ALA A 243 27.25 -7.11 52.28
CA ALA A 243 27.68 -5.74 52.62
C ALA A 243 29.17 -5.32 52.72
N GLY A 244 29.47 -4.13 52.18
CA GLY A 244 30.66 -3.33 52.51
C GLY A 244 30.65 -1.94 51.87
N ALA A 245 30.37 -0.88 52.64
CA ALA A 245 30.30 0.49 52.13
C ALA A 245 31.64 1.26 52.23
N GLY A 246 31.95 2.08 51.22
CA GLY A 246 33.10 2.99 51.24
C GLY A 246 33.02 4.03 50.12
N ALA A 247 32.98 5.31 50.47
CA ALA A 247 32.90 6.41 49.51
C ALA A 247 34.27 7.04 49.24
N SER A 248 34.58 7.34 47.98
CA SER A 248 35.68 8.22 47.57
C SER A 248 35.38 8.89 46.24
N THR A 249 35.74 10.16 46.11
CA THR A 249 35.48 11.00 44.92
C THR A 249 36.77 11.26 44.12
N SER A 250 36.79 10.96 42.82
CA SER A 250 37.75 11.57 41.89
C SER A 250 37.36 11.44 40.40
N VAL A 251 37.13 12.59 39.77
CA VAL A 251 37.50 13.00 38.39
C VAL A 251 37.30 12.01 37.21
N PRO A 252 36.60 12.39 36.11
CA PRO A 252 36.52 11.57 34.90
C PRO A 252 37.87 11.49 34.16
N ALA A 253 38.27 10.29 33.74
CA ALA A 253 39.42 10.08 32.88
C ALA A 253 39.05 10.25 31.40
N ALA A 254 39.99 10.79 30.59
CA ALA A 254 39.80 10.95 29.16
C ALA A 254 39.85 9.61 28.40
N GLY A 255 39.23 9.55 27.23
CA GLY A 255 39.06 8.32 26.45
C GLY A 255 40.37 7.74 25.87
N SER A 256 40.43 6.41 25.82
CA SER A 256 41.46 5.66 25.10
C SER A 256 41.04 5.46 23.64
N PRO A 257 41.90 5.76 22.65
CA PRO A 257 41.58 5.53 21.24
C PRO A 257 41.80 4.06 20.82
N GLY A 258 40.94 3.56 19.93
CA GLY A 258 41.25 2.40 19.11
C GLY A 258 41.01 1.01 19.73
N GLN A 259 39.75 0.66 19.99
CA GLN A 259 39.33 -0.69 19.58
C GLN A 259 39.17 -0.66 18.06
N ALA A 260 39.86 -1.57 17.36
CA ALA A 260 39.56 -1.83 15.96
C ALA A 260 38.16 -2.44 15.88
N ALA A 261 37.34 -2.00 14.92
CA ALA A 261 36.06 -2.65 14.66
C ALA A 261 36.32 -4.10 14.26
N ASP A 262 35.51 -5.02 14.79
CA ASP A 262 35.59 -6.44 14.46
C ASP A 262 35.40 -6.62 12.94
N PRO A 263 36.34 -7.27 12.22
CA PRO A 263 36.26 -7.40 10.77
C PRO A 263 35.04 -8.22 10.32
N GLU A 264 34.52 -9.12 11.14
CA GLU A 264 33.32 -9.91 10.84
C GLU A 264 32.05 -9.06 11.00
N ALA A 265 31.97 -8.27 12.08
CA ALA A 265 30.88 -7.30 12.25
C ALA A 265 30.91 -6.20 11.18
N ALA A 266 32.10 -5.75 10.75
CA ALA A 266 32.26 -4.80 9.66
C ALA A 266 31.86 -5.39 8.30
N ALA A 267 32.16 -6.67 8.05
CA ALA A 267 31.71 -7.38 6.85
C ALA A 267 30.18 -7.55 6.85
N ALA A 268 29.58 -7.96 7.97
CA ALA A 268 28.13 -8.07 8.12
C ALA A 268 27.42 -6.72 7.89
N ALA A 269 27.95 -5.62 8.46
CA ALA A 269 27.43 -4.28 8.23
C ALA A 269 27.57 -3.82 6.76
N ALA A 270 28.66 -4.18 6.08
CA ALA A 270 28.84 -3.88 4.66
C ALA A 270 27.87 -4.67 3.75
N VAL A 271 27.59 -5.94 4.08
CA VAL A 271 26.59 -6.76 3.38
C VAL A 271 25.18 -6.23 3.63
N ALA A 272 24.83 -5.88 4.88
CA ALA A 272 23.55 -5.26 5.20
C ALA A 272 23.36 -3.92 4.47
N ALA A 273 24.38 -3.07 4.40
CA ALA A 273 24.34 -1.82 3.64
C ALA A 273 24.22 -2.04 2.12
N ALA A 274 24.82 -3.11 1.57
CA ALA A 274 24.64 -3.48 0.16
C ALA A 274 23.22 -3.99 -0.13
N ALA A 275 22.64 -4.80 0.75
CA ALA A 275 21.26 -5.26 0.66
C ALA A 275 20.27 -4.09 0.79
N ALA A 276 20.45 -3.20 1.77
CA ALA A 276 19.65 -2.00 1.96
C ALA A 276 19.69 -1.09 0.72
N ARG A 277 20.86 -0.94 0.07
CA ARG A 277 20.97 -0.22 -1.21
C ARG A 277 20.18 -0.87 -2.35
N LYS A 278 20.08 -2.21 -2.40
CA LYS A 278 19.26 -2.90 -3.41
C LYS A 278 17.76 -2.71 -3.13
N VAL A 279 17.35 -2.79 -1.87
CA VAL A 279 15.94 -2.53 -1.46
C VAL A 279 15.57 -1.08 -1.71
N ASP A 280 16.42 -0.11 -1.35
CA ASP A 280 16.25 1.29 -1.71
C ASP A 280 16.16 1.49 -3.22
N ALA A 281 17.00 0.81 -4.03
CA ALA A 281 16.93 0.93 -5.48
C ALA A 281 15.58 0.46 -6.03
N ALA A 282 15.08 -0.70 -5.58
CA ALA A 282 13.75 -1.19 -5.96
C ALA A 282 12.62 -0.25 -5.47
N TYR A 283 12.77 0.35 -4.30
CA TYR A 283 11.84 1.36 -3.78
C TYR A 283 11.82 2.61 -4.70
N PHE A 284 12.96 3.24 -4.98
CA PHE A 284 13.02 4.40 -5.88
C PHE A 284 12.63 4.09 -7.33
N ASP A 285 12.76 2.83 -7.76
CA ASP A 285 12.31 2.35 -9.06
C ASP A 285 10.78 2.20 -9.09
N SER A 286 10.16 1.61 -8.06
CA SER A 286 8.69 1.50 -7.93
C SER A 286 8.01 2.88 -7.89
N TYR A 287 8.56 3.84 -7.15
CA TYR A 287 8.09 5.23 -7.18
C TYR A 287 8.48 5.98 -8.46
N SER A 288 9.12 5.34 -9.45
CA SER A 288 9.36 5.91 -10.78
C SER A 288 8.22 5.69 -11.77
N TYR A 289 7.27 4.80 -11.46
CA TYR A 289 6.09 4.49 -12.28
C TYR A 289 4.95 5.48 -12.01
N PHE A 290 4.19 5.83 -13.05
CA PHE A 290 3.20 6.92 -12.95
C PHE A 290 1.96 6.53 -12.17
N ASP A 291 1.59 5.25 -12.10
CA ASP A 291 0.34 4.81 -11.49
C ASP A 291 0.32 4.94 -9.97
N ILE A 292 1.48 4.78 -9.30
CA ILE A 292 1.59 5.11 -7.86
C ILE A 292 1.42 6.62 -7.65
N HIS A 293 1.95 7.47 -8.54
CA HIS A 293 1.68 8.92 -8.48
C HIS A 293 0.22 9.27 -8.80
N ARG A 294 -0.43 8.52 -9.69
CA ARG A 294 -1.86 8.66 -10.01
C ARG A 294 -2.74 8.29 -8.82
N GLU A 295 -2.42 7.21 -8.12
CA GLU A 295 -3.09 6.81 -6.86
C GLU A 295 -2.89 7.88 -5.77
N MET A 296 -1.63 8.26 -5.49
CA MET A 296 -1.29 9.30 -4.51
C MET A 296 -1.93 10.67 -4.81
N LEU A 297 -2.10 11.06 -6.07
CA LEU A 297 -2.78 12.29 -6.48
C LEU A 297 -4.32 12.15 -6.52
N GLY A 298 -4.82 10.93 -6.74
CA GLY A 298 -6.24 10.58 -6.64
C GLY A 298 -6.74 10.53 -5.19
N ASP A 299 -5.85 10.23 -4.24
CA ASP A 299 -6.08 10.36 -2.79
C ASP A 299 -6.28 11.83 -2.41
N LYS A 300 -7.55 12.25 -2.45
CA LYS A 300 -8.00 13.59 -2.04
C LYS A 300 -7.81 13.84 -0.55
N PRO A 301 -8.21 12.94 0.39
CA PRO A 301 -8.00 13.19 1.82
C PRO A 301 -6.53 13.49 2.16
N ARG A 302 -5.58 12.75 1.56
CA ARG A 302 -4.15 13.07 1.62
C ARG A 302 -3.84 14.43 1.02
N THR A 303 -4.10 14.59 -0.27
CA THR A 303 -3.57 15.72 -1.07
C THR A 303 -4.20 17.05 -0.65
N GLU A 304 -5.50 17.08 -0.36
CA GLU A 304 -6.21 18.26 0.14
C GLU A 304 -5.80 18.63 1.58
N SER A 305 -5.38 17.67 2.41
CA SER A 305 -4.88 17.95 3.77
C SER A 305 -3.56 18.74 3.73
N TYR A 306 -2.59 18.29 2.92
CA TYR A 306 -1.35 19.05 2.71
C TYR A 306 -1.61 20.39 2.02
N GLN A 307 -2.52 20.45 1.04
CA GLN A 307 -2.90 21.71 0.40
C GLN A 307 -3.44 22.70 1.44
N ALA A 308 -4.37 22.28 2.29
CA ALA A 308 -4.94 23.13 3.33
C ALA A 308 -3.87 23.57 4.35
N ALA A 309 -2.97 22.69 4.76
CA ALA A 309 -1.86 23.03 5.65
C ALA A 309 -0.95 24.13 5.06
N LEU A 310 -0.58 24.00 3.78
CA LEU A 310 0.36 24.90 3.10
C LEU A 310 -0.27 26.23 2.62
N GLU A 311 -1.54 26.21 2.21
CA GLU A 311 -2.19 27.39 1.59
C GLU A 311 -3.05 28.19 2.56
N ARG A 312 -3.58 27.56 3.63
CA ARG A 312 -4.48 28.21 4.61
C ARG A 312 -3.79 28.62 5.91
N ASN A 313 -2.46 28.49 5.99
CA ASN A 313 -1.64 29.00 7.08
C ASN A 313 -0.59 30.02 6.57
N PRO A 314 -1.01 31.16 5.99
CA PRO A 314 -0.09 32.15 5.45
C PRO A 314 0.86 32.77 6.50
N GLY A 315 0.53 32.74 7.79
CA GLY A 315 1.43 33.14 8.87
C GLY A 315 2.61 32.17 9.08
N LEU A 316 2.51 30.94 8.58
CA LEU A 316 3.58 29.94 8.55
C LEU A 316 4.36 29.97 7.23
N ILE A 317 3.66 30.07 6.10
CA ILE A 317 4.23 29.80 4.77
C ILE A 317 4.61 31.07 4.00
N ARG A 318 3.93 32.22 4.20
CA ARG A 318 4.20 33.42 3.39
C ARG A 318 5.57 34.00 3.69
N GLY A 319 6.43 34.02 2.67
CA GLY A 319 7.81 34.48 2.79
C GLY A 319 8.77 33.44 3.38
N ALA A 320 8.33 32.21 3.64
CA ALA A 320 9.15 31.14 4.20
C ALA A 320 10.08 30.51 3.15
N THR A 321 11.18 29.91 3.64
CA THR A 321 11.98 28.91 2.94
C THR A 321 11.47 27.52 3.33
N VAL A 322 10.96 26.77 2.35
CA VAL A 322 10.40 25.43 2.53
C VAL A 322 11.36 24.38 1.94
N LEU A 323 11.55 23.26 2.65
CA LEU A 323 12.15 22.03 2.11
C LEU A 323 11.06 20.97 1.96
N ASP A 324 10.89 20.44 0.76
CA ASP A 324 9.95 19.36 0.43
C ASP A 324 10.75 18.06 0.22
N VAL A 325 10.59 17.09 1.12
CA VAL A 325 11.40 15.87 1.21
C VAL A 325 10.61 14.67 0.71
N GLY A 326 11.10 14.04 -0.38
CA GLY A 326 10.32 13.05 -1.11
C GLY A 326 9.26 13.72 -1.98
N CYS A 327 9.63 14.77 -2.71
CA CYS A 327 8.65 15.66 -3.35
C CYS A 327 7.80 15.00 -4.44
N GLY A 328 8.22 13.84 -4.98
CA GLY A 328 7.53 13.17 -6.06
C GLY A 328 7.36 14.09 -7.27
N THR A 329 6.14 14.16 -7.80
CA THR A 329 5.73 15.10 -8.87
C THR A 329 5.88 16.59 -8.50
N GLY A 330 6.26 16.92 -7.26
CA GLY A 330 6.43 18.29 -6.76
C GLY A 330 5.13 18.96 -6.33
N ILE A 331 4.03 18.22 -6.20
CA ILE A 331 2.70 18.77 -5.87
C ILE A 331 2.68 19.55 -4.56
N LEU A 332 3.40 19.09 -3.53
CA LEU A 332 3.49 19.77 -2.23
C LEU A 332 4.32 21.06 -2.34
N SER A 333 5.44 21.01 -3.06
CA SER A 333 6.20 22.20 -3.45
C SER A 333 5.36 23.24 -4.20
N LEU A 334 4.49 22.83 -5.13
CA LEU A 334 3.58 23.73 -5.84
C LEU A 334 2.55 24.38 -4.91
N PHE A 335 2.00 23.64 -3.93
CA PHE A 335 1.14 24.19 -2.88
C PHE A 335 1.90 25.19 -1.98
N ALA A 336 3.15 24.91 -1.61
CA ALA A 336 4.00 25.83 -0.86
C ALA A 336 4.27 27.13 -1.65
N CYS A 337 4.52 27.04 -2.96
CA CYS A 337 4.63 28.19 -3.86
C CYS A 337 3.33 29.01 -3.89
N ARG A 338 2.17 28.35 -4.05
CA ARG A 338 0.84 29.00 -4.08
C ARG A 338 0.43 29.61 -2.72
N GLY A 339 0.87 29.02 -1.61
CA GLY A 339 0.79 29.59 -0.25
C GLY A 339 1.69 30.82 -0.04
N GLY A 340 2.61 31.10 -0.98
CA GLY A 340 3.45 32.29 -1.00
C GLY A 340 4.81 32.14 -0.32
N ALA A 341 5.38 30.93 -0.29
CA ALA A 341 6.78 30.71 0.11
C ALA A 341 7.73 31.61 -0.70
N ALA A 342 8.71 32.23 -0.04
CA ALA A 342 9.76 32.99 -0.72
C ALA A 342 10.72 32.07 -1.48
N ARG A 343 10.85 30.82 -1.02
CA ARG A 343 11.64 29.79 -1.67
C ARG A 343 11.14 28.40 -1.31
N VAL A 344 11.16 27.49 -2.29
CA VAL A 344 10.95 26.06 -2.09
C VAL A 344 12.17 25.31 -2.64
N VAL A 345 12.67 24.35 -1.87
CA VAL A 345 13.66 23.36 -2.32
C VAL A 345 12.99 22.01 -2.29
N ALA A 346 12.74 21.44 -3.46
CA ALA A 346 12.15 20.12 -3.62
C ALA A 346 13.28 19.08 -3.77
N VAL A 347 13.18 17.95 -3.09
CA VAL A 347 14.19 16.87 -3.13
C VAL A 347 13.52 15.52 -3.34
N ASP A 348 13.94 14.79 -4.37
CA ASP A 348 13.53 13.42 -4.63
C ASP A 348 14.73 12.52 -4.97
N GLY A 349 14.64 11.23 -4.63
CA GLY A 349 15.68 10.24 -4.93
C GLY A 349 15.69 9.78 -6.40
N SER A 350 14.58 9.93 -7.11
CA SER A 350 14.40 9.48 -8.50
C SER A 350 14.55 10.63 -9.49
N GLU A 351 15.65 10.62 -10.27
CA GLU A 351 15.91 11.65 -11.30
C GLU A 351 14.79 11.72 -12.35
N ARG A 352 14.15 10.59 -12.68
CA ARG A 352 12.99 10.53 -13.58
C ARG A 352 11.88 11.43 -13.07
N ILE A 353 11.49 11.26 -11.81
CA ILE A 353 10.38 11.96 -11.16
C ILE A 353 10.75 13.42 -10.84
N ALA A 354 11.97 13.68 -10.37
CA ALA A 354 12.50 15.04 -10.23
C ALA A 354 12.50 15.80 -11.56
N GLY A 355 12.74 15.11 -12.69
CA GLY A 355 12.60 15.66 -14.05
C GLY A 355 11.18 16.06 -14.42
N PHE A 356 10.16 15.35 -13.93
CA PHE A 356 8.75 15.78 -14.04
C PHE A 356 8.45 16.97 -13.12
N ALA A 357 8.87 16.93 -11.85
CA ALA A 357 8.69 18.03 -10.90
C ALA A 357 9.29 19.37 -11.41
N ARG A 358 10.44 19.34 -12.10
CA ARG A 358 10.99 20.51 -12.80
C ARG A 358 10.05 21.05 -13.88
N ARG A 359 9.55 20.18 -14.77
CA ARG A 359 8.60 20.57 -15.82
C ARG A 359 7.28 21.09 -15.25
N HIS A 360 6.77 20.51 -14.16
CA HIS A 360 5.58 21.03 -13.47
C HIS A 360 5.84 22.40 -12.84
N ALA A 361 7.02 22.65 -12.26
CA ALA A 361 7.42 23.97 -11.77
C ALA A 361 7.55 25.00 -12.90
N GLU A 362 8.04 24.61 -14.08
CA GLU A 362 8.15 25.48 -15.26
C GLU A 362 6.76 25.83 -15.83
N LEU A 363 5.88 24.84 -16.01
CA LEU A 363 4.50 25.02 -16.46
C LEU A 363 3.66 25.88 -15.48
N ALA A 364 3.88 25.73 -14.17
CA ALA A 364 3.22 26.53 -13.15
C ALA A 364 3.83 27.94 -12.95
N GLY A 365 4.91 28.29 -13.67
CA GLY A 365 5.60 29.57 -13.54
C GLY A 365 6.39 29.76 -12.25
N TYR A 366 6.71 28.67 -11.53
CA TYR A 366 7.43 28.69 -10.25
C TYR A 366 8.89 28.23 -10.30
N SER A 367 9.37 27.67 -11.42
CA SER A 367 10.75 27.18 -11.54
C SER A 367 11.79 28.28 -11.33
N ASP A 368 12.87 27.96 -10.61
CA ASP A 368 14.02 28.87 -10.46
C ASP A 368 14.77 29.11 -11.79
N SER A 369 14.65 28.20 -12.77
CA SER A 369 15.15 28.39 -14.15
C SER A 369 14.53 29.61 -14.85
N THR A 370 13.30 29.98 -14.48
CA THR A 370 12.57 31.15 -15.02
C THR A 370 12.45 32.30 -14.00
N GLY A 371 13.11 32.19 -12.84
CA GLY A 371 13.13 33.21 -11.79
C GLY A 371 12.04 33.07 -10.72
N GLY A 372 11.31 31.95 -10.68
CA GLY A 372 10.38 31.59 -9.62
C GLY A 372 11.07 31.04 -8.35
N PRO A 373 10.28 30.70 -7.30
CA PRO A 373 10.80 30.31 -6.00
C PRO A 373 11.27 28.84 -5.87
N MET A 374 10.98 27.95 -6.83
CA MET A 374 11.11 26.50 -6.68
C MET A 374 12.38 25.96 -7.36
N THR A 375 13.35 25.49 -6.56
CA THR A 375 14.50 24.70 -7.02
C THR A 375 14.23 23.21 -6.80
N VAL A 376 14.37 22.36 -7.83
CA VAL A 376 14.22 20.88 -7.70
C VAL A 376 15.57 20.17 -7.80
N VAL A 377 15.97 19.51 -6.71
CA VAL A 377 17.22 18.75 -6.57
C VAL A 377 16.90 17.24 -6.63
N SER A 378 17.81 16.48 -7.23
CA SER A 378 17.72 15.02 -7.36
C SER A 378 18.82 14.34 -6.55
N GLY A 379 18.49 13.19 -5.96
CA GLY A 379 19.37 12.36 -5.14
C GLY A 379 18.90 12.22 -3.69
N LYS A 380 19.44 11.22 -2.97
CA LYS A 380 19.12 10.98 -1.56
C LYS A 380 19.55 12.17 -0.68
N LEU A 381 18.67 12.62 0.22
CA LEU A 381 18.88 13.84 1.01
C LEU A 381 20.16 13.77 1.87
N GLU A 382 20.45 12.59 2.41
CA GLU A 382 21.62 12.26 3.22
C GLU A 382 22.92 12.39 2.41
N GLU A 383 22.87 12.05 1.11
CA GLU A 383 23.98 12.20 0.18
C GLU A 383 24.09 13.64 -0.38
N LEU A 384 23.07 14.48 -0.19
CA LEU A 384 23.02 15.88 -0.58
C LEU A 384 23.51 16.85 0.52
N ALA A 385 24.07 16.33 1.62
CA ALA A 385 24.66 17.10 2.71
C ALA A 385 25.57 18.26 2.23
N GLY A 386 25.14 19.50 2.47
CA GLY A 386 25.86 20.72 2.06
C GLY A 386 25.85 21.04 0.56
N LYS A 387 25.14 20.26 -0.26
CA LYS A 387 24.92 20.48 -1.70
C LYS A 387 23.60 21.19 -2.00
N LEU A 388 22.60 21.10 -1.10
CA LEU A 388 21.36 21.85 -1.24
C LEU A 388 21.62 23.35 -1.31
N PRO A 389 20.83 24.13 -2.08
CA PRO A 389 21.08 25.55 -2.30
C PRO A 389 20.62 26.44 -1.12
N VAL A 390 20.44 25.85 0.07
CA VAL A 390 19.99 26.45 1.33
C VAL A 390 20.85 25.91 2.48
N LYS A 391 21.04 26.71 3.54
CA LYS A 391 21.76 26.27 4.75
C LYS A 391 20.83 25.88 5.89
N GLN A 392 19.72 26.60 6.00
CA GLN A 392 18.61 26.30 6.90
C GLN A 392 17.30 26.64 6.20
N VAL A 393 16.22 26.02 6.64
CA VAL A 393 14.85 26.28 6.19
C VAL A 393 13.95 26.61 7.38
N ASP A 394 12.82 27.26 7.08
CA ASP A 394 11.84 27.70 8.07
C ASP A 394 10.78 26.61 8.31
N VAL A 395 10.48 25.83 7.26
CA VAL A 395 9.52 24.72 7.25
C VAL A 395 10.10 23.55 6.48
N ILE A 396 9.91 22.34 7.00
CA ILE A 396 10.01 21.08 6.26
C ILE A 396 8.59 20.57 6.04
N VAL A 397 8.29 20.17 4.81
CA VAL A 397 7.12 19.34 4.48
C VAL A 397 7.62 18.03 3.89
N SER A 398 6.93 16.94 4.19
CA SER A 398 7.21 15.63 3.61
C SER A 398 5.99 14.77 3.72
N GLU A 399 5.72 14.01 2.65
CA GLU A 399 4.82 12.88 2.69
C GLU A 399 5.68 11.63 2.86
N TRP A 400 5.67 11.06 4.07
CA TRP A 400 6.61 10.04 4.53
C TRP A 400 5.93 8.77 5.03
N MET A 401 4.59 8.76 5.10
CA MET A 401 3.84 7.73 5.77
C MET A 401 3.68 6.50 4.87
N GLY A 402 3.83 5.31 5.46
CA GLY A 402 3.48 4.07 4.77
C GLY A 402 2.39 3.30 5.50
N TYR A 403 2.17 2.06 5.08
CA TYR A 403 1.21 1.17 5.73
C TYR A 403 1.56 0.97 7.23
N ALA A 404 0.54 0.84 8.08
CA ALA A 404 0.69 0.89 9.55
C ALA A 404 1.53 2.08 10.07
N LEU A 405 1.52 3.23 9.36
CA LEU A 405 2.35 4.43 9.51
C LEU A 405 3.85 4.22 9.20
N LEU A 406 4.44 3.11 9.67
CA LEU A 406 5.90 2.94 9.77
C LEU A 406 6.51 1.91 8.81
N PHE A 407 5.72 1.15 8.04
CA PHE A 407 6.25 0.24 7.02
C PHE A 407 6.70 1.05 5.79
N GLU A 408 7.81 0.67 5.16
CA GLU A 408 8.40 1.34 3.97
C GLU A 408 8.73 2.84 4.09
N THR A 409 8.49 3.45 5.26
CA THR A 409 8.49 4.88 5.54
C THR A 409 9.76 5.65 5.15
N MET A 410 9.59 6.95 4.87
CA MET A 410 10.67 7.92 4.69
C MET A 410 11.05 8.67 6.00
N LEU A 411 10.44 8.32 7.15
CA LEU A 411 10.55 9.08 8.40
C LEU A 411 12.00 9.32 8.86
N ASP A 412 12.90 8.34 8.77
CA ASP A 412 14.32 8.53 9.14
C ASP A 412 15.01 9.61 8.29
N THR A 413 14.64 9.77 7.01
CA THR A 413 15.12 10.86 6.15
C THR A 413 14.51 12.21 6.53
N VAL A 414 13.25 12.24 6.99
CA VAL A 414 12.61 13.47 7.53
C VAL A 414 13.25 13.92 8.84
N LEU A 415 13.63 12.98 9.71
CA LEU A 415 14.40 13.27 10.93
C LEU A 415 15.80 13.80 10.60
N HIS A 416 16.47 13.23 9.59
CA HIS A 416 17.72 13.77 9.06
C HIS A 416 17.54 15.20 8.49
N ALA A 417 16.46 15.43 7.74
CA ALA A 417 16.13 16.75 7.20
C ALA A 417 15.98 17.79 8.32
N ARG A 418 15.24 17.43 9.37
CA ARG A 418 15.01 18.24 10.57
C ARG A 418 16.32 18.58 11.28
N ASP A 419 17.13 17.57 11.59
CA ASP A 419 18.31 17.74 12.43
C ASP A 419 19.48 18.45 11.71
N VAL A 420 19.50 18.44 10.38
CA VAL A 420 20.53 19.11 9.55
C VAL A 420 20.08 20.48 9.04
N TYR A 421 18.84 20.63 8.56
CA TYR A 421 18.40 21.82 7.82
C TYR A 421 17.34 22.66 8.51
N LEU A 422 16.60 22.18 9.52
CA LEU A 422 15.58 23.02 10.15
C LEU A 422 16.22 24.08 11.07
N ARG A 423 15.78 25.34 10.94
CA ARG A 423 16.17 26.38 11.91
C ARG A 423 15.58 26.07 13.31
N PRO A 424 16.19 26.54 14.41
CA PRO A 424 15.57 26.46 15.73
C PRO A 424 14.18 27.12 15.74
N GLY A 425 13.14 26.35 16.07
CA GLY A 425 11.74 26.82 16.04
C GLY A 425 11.11 26.90 14.64
N GLY A 426 11.71 26.26 13.63
CA GLY A 426 11.01 25.94 12.37
C GLY A 426 9.93 24.85 12.55
N ALA A 427 9.14 24.62 11.52
CA ALA A 427 8.09 23.59 11.50
C ALA A 427 8.53 22.32 10.76
N VAL A 428 8.01 21.17 11.17
CA VAL A 428 7.91 19.96 10.34
C VAL A 428 6.42 19.73 10.07
N LEU A 429 6.02 19.41 8.84
CA LEU A 429 4.63 19.23 8.43
C LEU A 429 4.46 17.85 7.77
N PRO A 430 3.60 16.96 8.32
CA PRO A 430 2.88 17.07 9.61
C PRO A 430 3.83 17.14 10.82
N ASP A 431 3.43 17.76 11.93
CA ASP A 431 4.26 17.87 13.14
C ASP A 431 3.99 16.75 14.17
N ARG A 432 2.89 16.02 13.99
CA ARG A 432 2.49 14.89 14.84
C ARG A 432 1.94 13.73 14.02
N ALA A 433 2.15 12.52 14.51
CA ALA A 433 1.51 11.31 14.01
C ALA A 433 1.10 10.39 15.18
N SER A 434 -0.04 9.71 15.05
CA SER A 434 -0.57 8.81 16.08
C SER A 434 -1.08 7.52 15.45
N ILE A 435 -0.80 6.37 16.08
CA ILE A 435 -1.27 5.05 15.66
C ILE A 435 -2.43 4.62 16.58
N PHE A 436 -3.51 4.15 15.96
CA PHE A 436 -4.75 3.72 16.61
C PHE A 436 -5.06 2.27 16.27
N ILE A 437 -5.68 1.56 17.22
CA ILE A 437 -6.14 0.18 17.03
C ILE A 437 -7.58 -0.01 17.50
N ALA A 438 -8.32 -0.92 16.87
CA ALA A 438 -9.60 -1.43 17.36
C ALA A 438 -9.79 -2.93 17.01
N GLY A 439 -10.62 -3.62 17.79
CA GLY A 439 -11.02 -5.00 17.53
C GLY A 439 -12.08 -5.06 16.44
N ALA A 440 -11.77 -5.77 15.37
CA ALA A 440 -12.61 -5.90 14.18
C ALA A 440 -13.09 -7.35 13.98
N SER A 441 -14.27 -7.49 13.38
CA SER A 441 -14.90 -8.79 13.15
C SER A 441 -14.13 -9.65 12.14
N SER A 442 -14.30 -10.96 12.18
CA SER A 442 -13.74 -11.90 11.20
C SER A 442 -14.20 -11.61 9.74
N ALA A 443 -15.22 -10.78 9.54
CA ALA A 443 -15.67 -10.33 8.23
C ALA A 443 -14.94 -9.09 7.70
N ALA A 444 -14.13 -8.40 8.52
CA ALA A 444 -13.36 -7.23 8.12
C ALA A 444 -12.37 -7.54 6.98
N GLY A 445 -11.69 -8.69 7.04
CA GLY A 445 -10.70 -9.12 6.04
C GLY A 445 -11.26 -9.62 4.72
N GLY A 446 -12.46 -9.16 4.30
CA GLY A 446 -13.11 -9.53 3.03
C GLY A 446 -13.60 -10.98 2.91
N LEU A 447 -13.13 -11.90 3.75
CA LEU A 447 -13.35 -13.36 3.66
C LEU A 447 -14.83 -13.79 3.61
N GLY A 448 -15.76 -12.93 4.03
CA GLY A 448 -17.20 -13.15 3.90
C GLY A 448 -17.69 -13.31 2.45
N PHE A 449 -17.00 -12.69 1.47
CA PHE A 449 -17.32 -12.78 0.04
C PHE A 449 -17.40 -14.24 -0.45
N TRP A 450 -16.43 -15.07 -0.06
CA TRP A 450 -16.33 -16.45 -0.54
C TRP A 450 -17.45 -17.38 -0.05
N LYS A 451 -18.33 -16.95 0.86
CA LYS A 451 -19.45 -17.78 1.36
C LYS A 451 -20.62 -17.88 0.39
N ASP A 452 -20.77 -16.89 -0.49
CA ASP A 452 -21.83 -16.85 -1.51
C ASP A 452 -21.33 -16.06 -2.74
N VAL A 453 -20.62 -16.75 -3.62
CA VAL A 453 -20.13 -16.21 -4.89
C VAL A 453 -21.12 -16.64 -5.98
N TYR A 454 -22.12 -15.80 -6.25
CA TYR A 454 -23.21 -16.05 -7.22
C TYR A 454 -24.03 -17.33 -6.94
N GLY A 455 -24.29 -17.66 -5.67
CA GLY A 455 -25.01 -18.87 -5.24
C GLY A 455 -24.11 -20.06 -4.94
N PHE A 456 -22.79 -19.91 -5.02
CA PHE A 456 -21.82 -20.98 -4.76
C PHE A 456 -20.98 -20.69 -3.52
N ASP A 457 -20.89 -21.69 -2.62
CA ASP A 457 -19.99 -21.67 -1.47
C ASP A 457 -18.55 -21.96 -1.93
N MET A 458 -17.68 -20.95 -1.82
CA MET A 458 -16.25 -21.00 -2.10
C MET A 458 -15.41 -20.86 -0.83
N SER A 459 -15.97 -21.14 0.36
CA SER A 459 -15.29 -21.05 1.66
C SER A 459 -13.91 -21.75 1.74
N PRO A 460 -13.59 -22.83 0.99
CA PRO A 460 -12.22 -23.35 0.93
C PRO A 460 -11.17 -22.33 0.47
N VAL A 461 -11.53 -21.37 -0.39
CA VAL A 461 -10.65 -20.27 -0.80
C VAL A 461 -10.42 -19.30 0.37
N ALA A 462 -11.47 -18.93 1.11
CA ALA A 462 -11.33 -18.14 2.33
C ALA A 462 -10.46 -18.86 3.39
N GLY A 463 -10.56 -20.18 3.49
CA GLY A 463 -9.67 -21.00 4.32
C GLY A 463 -8.21 -20.87 3.90
N ALA A 464 -7.90 -21.07 2.62
CA ALA A 464 -6.54 -20.94 2.09
C ALA A 464 -5.96 -19.53 2.27
N ILE A 465 -6.76 -18.47 2.05
CA ILE A 465 -6.34 -17.07 2.28
C ILE A 465 -6.11 -16.82 3.78
N ALA A 466 -7.00 -17.31 4.66
CA ALA A 466 -6.85 -17.17 6.11
C ALA A 466 -5.64 -17.91 6.65
N GLU A 467 -5.29 -19.09 6.10
CA GLU A 467 -4.08 -19.84 6.43
C GLU A 467 -2.81 -19.15 5.92
N ALA A 468 -2.79 -18.68 4.67
CA ALA A 468 -1.66 -17.96 4.10
C ALA A 468 -1.39 -16.60 4.80
N GLY A 469 -2.45 -15.95 5.30
CA GLY A 469 -2.37 -14.72 6.07
C GLY A 469 -1.97 -14.88 7.55
N GLN A 470 -1.73 -16.10 8.06
CA GLN A 470 -1.33 -16.27 9.46
C GLN A 470 0.10 -15.78 9.69
N GLY A 471 0.24 -14.67 10.42
CA GLY A 471 1.54 -14.05 10.67
C GLY A 471 2.03 -13.15 9.53
N GLN A 472 1.12 -12.72 8.65
CA GLN A 472 1.29 -11.54 7.80
C GLN A 472 0.31 -10.46 8.27
N ALA A 473 0.72 -9.19 8.25
CA ALA A 473 -0.22 -8.09 8.45
C ALA A 473 -0.83 -7.72 7.09
N VAL A 474 -2.15 -7.73 6.97
CA VAL A 474 -2.84 -7.61 5.68
C VAL A 474 -3.38 -6.18 5.50
N VAL A 475 -3.05 -5.55 4.37
CA VAL A 475 -3.49 -4.18 4.04
C VAL A 475 -4.77 -4.26 3.19
N LEU A 476 -5.87 -3.67 3.67
CA LEU A 476 -7.16 -3.60 2.95
C LEU A 476 -8.12 -2.58 3.60
N GLU A 477 -9.17 -2.20 2.87
CA GLU A 477 -10.23 -1.30 3.37
C GLU A 477 -11.15 -2.01 4.37
N VAL A 478 -11.15 -1.53 5.62
CA VAL A 478 -12.00 -2.00 6.71
C VAL A 478 -13.20 -1.07 6.83
N ARG A 479 -14.38 -1.56 6.46
CA ARG A 479 -15.63 -0.79 6.62
C ARG A 479 -15.99 -0.63 8.10
N PRO A 480 -16.47 0.56 8.55
CA PRO A 480 -16.58 0.90 9.97
C PRO A 480 -17.57 0.03 10.76
N GLU A 481 -18.57 -0.59 10.13
CA GLU A 481 -19.48 -1.52 10.80
C GLU A 481 -18.82 -2.85 11.23
N HIS A 482 -17.63 -3.16 10.71
CA HIS A 482 -16.83 -4.29 11.17
C HIS A 482 -15.99 -4.00 12.41
N LEU A 483 -15.84 -2.73 12.81
CA LEU A 483 -15.23 -2.36 14.09
C LEU A 483 -16.24 -2.59 15.22
N ILE A 484 -15.87 -3.42 16.20
CA ILE A 484 -16.78 -3.91 17.25
C ILE A 484 -16.27 -3.69 18.68
N THR A 485 -15.14 -3.00 18.83
CA THR A 485 -14.69 -2.38 20.09
C THR A 485 -14.58 -0.87 19.95
N ASP A 486 -14.38 -0.17 21.07
CA ASP A 486 -13.80 1.18 21.04
C ASP A 486 -12.35 1.16 20.49
N THR A 487 -11.75 2.35 20.41
CA THR A 487 -10.42 2.58 19.84
C THR A 487 -9.41 2.90 20.93
N ALA A 488 -8.22 2.30 20.87
CA ALA A 488 -7.07 2.70 21.67
C ALA A 488 -5.99 3.37 20.80
N CYS A 489 -5.47 4.52 21.24
CA CYS A 489 -4.21 5.04 20.71
C CYS A 489 -3.05 4.26 21.35
N VAL A 490 -2.15 3.72 20.53
CA VAL A 490 -1.01 2.89 21.00
C VAL A 490 0.33 3.60 20.83
N LYS A 491 0.40 4.68 20.05
CA LYS A 491 1.60 5.47 19.87
C LYS A 491 1.25 6.90 19.47
N GLU A 492 1.93 7.88 20.08
CA GLU A 492 2.08 9.23 19.53
C GLU A 492 3.55 9.45 19.15
N LEU A 493 3.76 10.25 18.11
CA LEU A 493 5.05 10.73 17.62
C LEU A 493 4.98 12.26 17.45
N ASP A 494 5.95 12.96 18.03
CA ASP A 494 6.09 14.41 17.92
C ASP A 494 7.31 14.69 17.03
N LEU A 495 7.08 14.98 15.75
CA LEU A 495 8.14 15.01 14.74
C LEU A 495 9.16 16.14 14.99
N CYS A 496 8.80 17.16 15.77
CA CYS A 496 9.73 18.21 16.21
C CYS A 496 10.75 17.75 17.26
N THR A 497 10.51 16.62 17.96
CA THR A 497 11.29 16.22 19.15
C THR A 497 11.68 14.74 19.22
N MET A 498 10.99 13.85 18.50
CA MET A 498 11.29 12.41 18.48
C MET A 498 12.67 12.07 17.89
N ARG A 499 13.13 10.86 18.14
CA ARG A 499 14.36 10.28 17.58
C ARG A 499 14.04 9.08 16.68
N SER A 500 15.04 8.59 15.97
CA SER A 500 14.90 7.38 15.15
C SER A 500 14.49 6.17 15.99
N GLU A 501 14.98 6.06 17.23
CA GLU A 501 14.66 4.95 18.14
C GLU A 501 13.20 4.97 18.63
N ASP A 502 12.51 6.13 18.60
CA ASP A 502 11.11 6.23 19.04
C ASP A 502 10.14 5.50 18.07
N GLN A 503 10.59 5.09 16.88
CA GLN A 503 9.81 4.26 15.94
C GLN A 503 9.67 2.81 16.42
N ASP A 504 10.63 2.30 17.20
CA ASP A 504 10.61 0.94 17.72
C ASP A 504 9.94 0.97 19.11
N PHE A 505 8.69 0.54 19.22
CA PHE A 505 7.89 0.75 20.44
C PHE A 505 7.10 -0.48 20.90
N THR A 506 6.74 -0.45 22.18
CA THR A 506 5.81 -1.39 22.82
C THR A 506 4.77 -0.58 23.61
N ALA A 507 3.49 -0.94 23.49
CA ALA A 507 2.38 -0.28 24.17
C ALA A 507 1.35 -1.29 24.69
N GLU A 508 0.82 -1.05 25.88
CA GLU A 508 -0.33 -1.78 26.42
C GLU A 508 -1.64 -1.17 25.90
N PHE A 509 -2.65 -2.00 25.66
CA PHE A 509 -3.96 -1.56 25.19
C PHE A 509 -5.11 -2.24 25.95
N ARG A 510 -6.27 -1.58 25.92
CA ARG A 510 -7.54 -2.11 26.43
C ARG A 510 -8.66 -1.65 25.51
N LEU A 511 -9.39 -2.61 24.96
CA LEU A 511 -10.48 -2.42 24.01
C LEU A 511 -11.78 -2.95 24.64
N GLN A 512 -12.78 -2.08 24.78
CA GLN A 512 -14.11 -2.36 25.31
C GLN A 512 -15.05 -2.78 24.17
N ALA A 513 -15.77 -3.89 24.34
CA ALA A 513 -16.78 -4.31 23.37
C ALA A 513 -17.87 -3.24 23.18
N LEU A 514 -18.14 -2.83 21.94
CA LEU A 514 -19.27 -1.95 21.61
C LEU A 514 -20.59 -2.69 21.78
N PRO A 515 -21.70 -2.00 22.13
CA PRO A 515 -23.03 -2.60 22.06
C PRO A 515 -23.34 -3.12 20.64
N PRO A 516 -24.23 -4.12 20.49
CA PRO A 516 -24.73 -4.50 19.17
C PRO A 516 -25.49 -3.32 18.53
N PRO A 517 -25.46 -3.16 17.20
CA PRO A 517 -26.22 -2.12 16.52
C PRO A 517 -27.72 -2.32 16.77
N THR A 518 -28.41 -1.26 17.21
CA THR A 518 -29.87 -1.29 17.34
C THR A 518 -30.51 -1.42 15.95
N PRO A 519 -31.42 -2.39 15.73
CA PRO A 519 -32.10 -2.51 14.45
C PRO A 519 -32.91 -1.24 14.18
N GLN A 520 -32.73 -0.65 12.99
CA GLN A 520 -33.56 0.48 12.58
C GLN A 520 -35.03 0.05 12.45
N PRO A 521 -35.99 0.88 12.86
CA PRO A 521 -37.41 0.59 12.65
C PRO A 521 -37.71 0.59 11.15
N THR A 522 -38.00 -0.58 10.59
CA THR A 522 -38.44 -0.73 9.20
C THR A 522 -39.74 0.03 8.98
N ASN A 523 -39.69 1.13 8.23
CA ASN A 523 -40.87 1.91 7.90
C ASN A 523 -41.78 1.10 6.95
N PRO A 524 -42.99 0.67 7.37
CA PRO A 524 -43.81 -0.27 6.59
C PRO A 524 -44.37 0.32 5.29
N ASP A 525 -44.41 1.64 5.16
CA ASP A 525 -44.91 2.34 3.97
C ASP A 525 -43.80 2.66 2.94
N ALA A 526 -42.56 2.23 3.19
CA ALA A 526 -41.46 2.37 2.23
C ALA A 526 -41.66 1.40 1.05
N GLN A 527 -41.86 1.94 -0.15
CA GLN A 527 -41.92 1.13 -1.38
C GLN A 527 -40.61 0.34 -1.59
N PRO A 528 -40.66 -0.89 -2.11
CA PRO A 528 -39.47 -1.71 -2.35
C PRO A 528 -38.62 -1.15 -3.49
N ALA A 529 -37.74 -0.21 -3.17
CA ALA A 529 -36.64 0.18 -4.04
C ALA A 529 -35.73 -1.03 -4.30
N GLN A 530 -35.14 -1.11 -5.50
CA GLN A 530 -34.19 -2.15 -5.88
C GLN A 530 -32.79 -1.91 -5.27
N GLN A 531 -32.74 -1.67 -3.96
CA GLN A 531 -31.49 -1.77 -3.21
C GLN A 531 -31.08 -3.25 -3.14
N PRO A 532 -29.78 -3.58 -3.29
CA PRO A 532 -29.29 -4.89 -2.88
C PRO A 532 -29.73 -5.14 -1.44
N GLN A 533 -30.24 -6.34 -1.14
CA GLN A 533 -30.61 -6.68 0.23
C GLN A 533 -29.36 -6.61 1.10
N GLN A 534 -29.27 -5.58 1.96
CA GLN A 534 -28.26 -5.57 3.01
C GLN A 534 -28.42 -6.87 3.81
N PRO A 535 -27.36 -7.68 3.99
CA PRO A 535 -27.47 -8.94 4.71
C PRO A 535 -27.99 -8.62 6.12
N GLN A 536 -29.18 -9.13 6.45
CA GLN A 536 -29.86 -8.82 7.69
C GLN A 536 -28.92 -9.08 8.86
N GLY A 537 -28.62 -8.04 9.65
CA GLY A 537 -27.55 -8.04 10.65
C GLY A 537 -27.63 -9.28 11.54
N GLY A 538 -26.74 -10.24 11.29
CA GLY A 538 -26.94 -11.61 11.73
C GLY A 538 -26.99 -11.71 13.25
N SER A 539 -28.00 -12.40 13.78
CA SER A 539 -28.14 -12.73 15.20
C SER A 539 -27.14 -13.79 15.69
N GLY A 540 -25.97 -13.88 15.04
CA GLY A 540 -24.88 -14.78 15.39
C GLY A 540 -23.98 -14.22 16.49
N PRO A 541 -23.03 -15.02 17.01
CA PRO A 541 -22.03 -14.53 17.95
C PRO A 541 -21.18 -13.45 17.29
N ARG A 542 -21.01 -12.31 17.96
CA ARG A 542 -20.02 -11.28 17.58
C ARG A 542 -18.67 -11.71 18.14
N GLU A 543 -17.66 -11.84 17.28
CA GLU A 543 -16.29 -12.17 17.65
C GLU A 543 -15.31 -11.17 17.04
N VAL A 544 -14.25 -10.83 17.77
CA VAL A 544 -13.09 -10.11 17.22
C VAL A 544 -12.19 -11.15 16.57
N GLY A 545 -12.10 -11.11 15.24
CA GLY A 545 -11.24 -11.98 14.43
C GLY A 545 -9.92 -11.34 14.04
N CYS A 546 -9.80 -10.02 14.16
CA CYS A 546 -8.56 -9.29 13.89
C CYS A 546 -8.48 -8.00 14.71
N ILE A 547 -7.27 -7.48 14.90
CA ILE A 547 -7.05 -6.08 15.30
C ILE A 547 -6.84 -5.28 14.01
N ALA A 548 -7.64 -4.22 13.82
CA ALA A 548 -7.43 -3.24 12.77
C ALA A 548 -6.56 -2.09 13.30
N LEU A 549 -5.60 -1.66 12.49
CA LEU A 549 -4.72 -0.53 12.75
C LEU A 549 -4.89 0.53 11.67
N TRP A 550 -4.87 1.79 12.10
CA TRP A 550 -4.78 2.96 11.24
C TRP A 550 -3.96 4.04 11.93
N PHE A 551 -3.77 5.18 11.26
CA PHE A 551 -3.05 6.31 11.81
C PHE A 551 -3.74 7.64 11.53
N GLU A 552 -3.31 8.65 12.25
CA GLU A 552 -3.63 10.05 11.95
C GLU A 552 -2.34 10.86 11.95
N THR A 553 -2.18 11.79 11.01
CA THR A 553 -1.12 12.80 11.04
C THR A 553 -1.72 14.19 11.12
N ALA A 554 -1.20 15.00 12.04
CA ALA A 554 -1.72 16.33 12.31
C ALA A 554 -0.75 17.41 11.84
N PHE A 555 -1.32 18.39 11.16
CA PHE A 555 -0.77 19.72 10.94
C PHE A 555 -1.32 20.58 12.08
N SER A 556 -0.69 20.47 13.25
CA SER A 556 -1.27 20.90 14.51
C SER A 556 -1.24 22.42 14.71
N GLN A 557 -2.04 22.90 15.65
CA GLN A 557 -2.14 24.32 16.01
C GLN A 557 -0.80 24.92 16.51
N ARG A 558 0.23 24.09 16.78
CA ARG A 558 1.62 24.52 17.04
C ARG A 558 2.21 25.35 15.90
N HIS A 559 1.92 24.98 14.66
CA HIS A 559 2.47 25.60 13.46
C HIS A 559 1.36 26.07 12.52
N CYS A 560 0.36 25.22 12.27
CA CYS A 560 -0.83 25.54 11.50
C CYS A 560 -1.91 26.17 12.40
N SER A 561 -1.61 27.32 12.97
CA SER A 561 -2.48 27.98 13.97
C SER A 561 -3.73 28.65 13.39
N GLU A 562 -3.74 28.94 12.09
CA GLU A 562 -4.87 29.58 11.37
C GLU A 562 -5.87 28.55 10.85
N HIS A 563 -5.36 27.43 10.35
CA HIS A 563 -6.15 26.31 9.82
C HIS A 563 -5.42 24.99 10.12
N PRO A 564 -5.54 24.45 11.35
CA PRO A 564 -5.01 23.13 11.67
C PRO A 564 -5.78 22.04 10.92
N VAL A 565 -5.11 20.93 10.61
CA VAL A 565 -5.65 19.82 9.81
C VAL A 565 -5.24 18.49 10.42
N VAL A 566 -6.09 17.48 10.31
CA VAL A 566 -5.74 16.07 10.61
C VAL A 566 -6.06 15.23 9.38
N LEU A 567 -5.03 14.60 8.82
CA LEU A 567 -5.15 13.53 7.83
C LEU A 567 -5.34 12.22 8.61
N SER A 568 -6.46 11.54 8.42
CA SER A 568 -6.83 10.34 9.17
C SER A 568 -7.12 9.19 8.22
N THR A 569 -6.44 8.05 8.41
CA THR A 569 -6.67 6.81 7.65
C THR A 569 -7.69 5.91 8.35
N SER A 570 -8.55 6.47 9.21
CA SER A 570 -9.53 5.73 9.99
C SER A 570 -10.68 5.19 9.15
N PRO A 571 -11.21 3.97 9.44
CA PRO A 571 -12.48 3.46 8.90
C PRO A 571 -13.69 4.39 9.02
N TYR A 572 -13.64 5.39 9.91
CA TYR A 572 -14.71 6.39 10.08
C TYR A 572 -14.57 7.62 9.17
N GLN A 573 -13.57 7.66 8.29
CA GLN A 573 -13.24 8.78 7.40
C GLN A 573 -13.23 8.33 5.93
N PRO A 574 -13.22 9.28 4.96
CA PRO A 574 -13.09 8.93 3.54
C PRO A 574 -11.79 8.19 3.25
N THR A 575 -11.88 7.14 2.43
CA THR A 575 -10.80 6.18 2.18
C THR A 575 -9.56 6.83 1.55
N THR A 576 -8.40 6.55 2.16
CA THR A 576 -7.04 6.86 1.66
C THR A 576 -6.37 5.61 1.08
N HIS A 577 -5.39 5.76 0.20
CA HIS A 577 -4.65 4.62 -0.39
C HIS A 577 -3.96 3.72 0.66
N TRP A 578 -3.52 4.26 1.79
CA TRP A 578 -3.01 3.47 2.93
C TRP A 578 -4.00 2.47 3.54
N VAL A 579 -5.30 2.67 3.29
CA VAL A 579 -6.43 1.93 3.87
C VAL A 579 -6.19 1.63 5.36
N GLN A 580 -6.34 0.37 5.81
CA GLN A 580 -6.00 -0.07 7.15
C GLN A 580 -5.18 -1.37 7.14
N THR A 581 -4.50 -1.65 8.24
CA THR A 581 -3.71 -2.88 8.40
C THR A 581 -4.38 -3.81 9.41
N LEU A 582 -4.66 -5.05 9.01
CA LEU A 582 -5.28 -6.09 9.84
C LEU A 582 -4.26 -7.10 10.37
N LEU A 583 -4.31 -7.34 11.67
CA LEU A 583 -3.62 -8.43 12.37
C LEU A 583 -4.65 -9.53 12.70
N THR A 584 -4.63 -10.63 11.93
CA THR A 584 -5.56 -11.76 12.08
C THR A 584 -5.30 -12.54 13.38
N LEU A 585 -6.30 -12.67 14.25
CA LEU A 585 -6.15 -13.36 15.53
C LEU A 585 -6.22 -14.88 15.33
N ARG A 586 -5.16 -15.59 15.73
CA ARG A 586 -5.12 -17.06 15.76
C ARG A 586 -6.26 -17.70 16.56
N LYS A 587 -6.79 -17.01 17.58
CA LYS A 587 -7.99 -17.38 18.32
C LYS A 587 -8.93 -16.17 18.37
N PRO A 588 -9.98 -16.12 17.54
CA PRO A 588 -11.01 -15.09 17.63
C PRO A 588 -11.62 -15.02 19.03
N VAL A 589 -11.92 -13.80 19.50
CA VAL A 589 -12.45 -13.55 20.83
C VAL A 589 -13.95 -13.28 20.75
N PRO A 590 -14.84 -14.18 21.23
CA PRO A 590 -16.27 -13.91 21.29
C PRO A 590 -16.56 -12.78 22.28
N LEU A 591 -17.45 -11.86 21.92
CA LEU A 591 -17.82 -10.69 22.72
C LEU A 591 -19.13 -10.88 23.48
N ALA A 592 -19.19 -10.35 24.71
CA ALA A 592 -20.39 -10.30 25.52
C ALA A 592 -21.40 -9.30 24.91
N GLY A 593 -22.70 -9.63 24.97
CA GLY A 593 -23.80 -8.73 24.57
C GLY A 593 -24.77 -9.29 23.53
N ALA A 594 -24.58 -10.52 23.04
CA ALA A 594 -25.45 -11.17 22.05
C ALA A 594 -26.73 -11.79 22.67
N VAL A 595 -27.45 -11.07 23.53
CA VAL A 595 -28.76 -11.50 24.07
C VAL A 595 -29.73 -10.32 24.22
N VAL A 596 -30.84 -10.38 23.49
CA VAL A 596 -32.14 -9.87 23.96
C VAL A 596 -33.00 -11.10 24.26
N SER A 597 -33.66 -11.15 25.41
CA SER A 597 -34.04 -12.41 26.05
C SER A 597 -35.39 -12.98 25.61
N GLU A 598 -35.38 -14.19 25.04
CA GLU A 598 -36.46 -15.18 25.22
C GLU A 598 -36.26 -15.91 26.57
N PRO A 599 -37.21 -15.85 27.52
CA PRO A 599 -37.04 -16.38 28.87
C PRO A 599 -37.21 -17.91 28.92
N GLY A 600 -36.20 -18.64 28.43
CA GLY A 600 -36.14 -20.11 28.50
C GLY A 600 -34.87 -20.77 27.95
N ALA A 601 -34.09 -20.08 27.13
CA ALA A 601 -32.89 -20.64 26.51
C ALA A 601 -31.68 -20.65 27.46
N ALA A 602 -31.47 -21.76 28.16
CA ALA A 602 -30.28 -22.00 28.98
C ALA A 602 -29.05 -22.30 28.10
N GLY A 603 -28.47 -21.26 27.48
CA GLY A 603 -27.36 -21.41 26.53
C GLY A 603 -26.81 -20.08 26.00
N GLY A 604 -26.60 -19.09 26.87
CA GLY A 604 -25.89 -17.86 26.48
C GLY A 604 -24.43 -18.18 26.13
N CYS A 605 -23.96 -17.69 24.97
CA CYS A 605 -22.56 -17.83 24.58
C CYS A 605 -21.65 -17.04 25.53
N ALA A 606 -20.59 -17.69 26.02
CA ALA A 606 -19.59 -17.03 26.85
C ALA A 606 -18.79 -16.03 25.99
N GLY A 607 -18.63 -14.81 26.49
CA GLY A 607 -18.02 -13.72 25.74
C GLY A 607 -17.29 -12.73 26.63
N ALA A 608 -16.26 -12.08 26.09
CA ALA A 608 -15.51 -11.04 26.76
C ALA A 608 -16.21 -9.68 26.59
N SER A 609 -16.29 -8.88 27.65
CA SER A 609 -16.61 -7.45 27.52
C SER A 609 -15.39 -6.59 27.18
N VAL A 610 -14.18 -7.13 27.33
CA VAL A 610 -12.90 -6.42 27.21
C VAL A 610 -11.86 -7.33 26.58
N ILE A 611 -11.07 -6.80 25.65
CA ILE A 611 -9.80 -7.38 25.21
C ILE A 611 -8.68 -6.46 25.72
N SER A 612 -7.73 -7.01 26.46
CA SER A 612 -6.55 -6.30 26.95
C SER A 612 -5.30 -6.95 26.40
N GLY A 613 -4.24 -6.19 26.18
CA GLY A 613 -3.04 -6.76 25.58
C GLY A 613 -1.89 -5.81 25.43
N ARG A 614 -0.91 -6.23 24.64
CA ARG A 614 0.31 -5.49 24.34
C ARG A 614 0.62 -5.63 22.86
N ILE A 615 0.87 -4.52 22.20
CA ILE A 615 1.40 -4.49 20.84
C ILE A 615 2.83 -3.96 20.87
N SER A 616 3.73 -4.58 20.09
CA SER A 616 5.05 -4.05 19.80
C SER A 616 5.25 -3.95 18.30
N VAL A 617 5.77 -2.82 17.83
CA VAL A 617 6.12 -2.58 16.44
C VAL A 617 7.59 -2.21 16.40
N VAL A 618 8.39 -2.96 15.64
CA VAL A 618 9.83 -2.69 15.49
C VAL A 618 10.24 -2.82 14.02
N ARG A 619 11.19 -1.99 13.59
CA ARG A 619 11.82 -2.13 12.27
C ARG A 619 12.66 -3.40 12.24
N SER A 620 12.55 -4.17 11.16
CA SER A 620 13.23 -5.46 11.09
C SER A 620 14.74 -5.28 10.98
N ARG A 621 15.47 -5.99 11.85
CA ARG A 621 16.95 -5.96 11.84
C ARG A 621 17.57 -6.82 10.73
N GLN A 622 16.75 -7.60 10.03
CA GLN A 622 17.20 -8.51 8.97
C GLN A 622 16.86 -8.00 7.56
N GLN A 623 15.80 -7.19 7.44
CA GLN A 623 15.32 -6.66 6.16
C GLN A 623 15.08 -5.16 6.28
N HIS A 624 15.77 -4.38 5.45
CA HIS A 624 15.55 -2.93 5.34
C HIS A 624 14.10 -2.64 4.90
N ARG A 625 13.51 -1.56 5.42
CA ARG A 625 12.11 -1.12 5.21
C ARG A 625 10.99 -2.07 5.70
N SER A 626 11.29 -3.30 6.13
CA SER A 626 10.33 -4.24 6.71
C SER A 626 9.99 -3.94 8.18
N LEU A 627 8.79 -4.32 8.64
CA LEU A 627 8.37 -4.29 10.05
C LEU A 627 8.12 -5.69 10.61
N ASP A 628 8.46 -5.86 11.88
CA ASP A 628 8.06 -7.00 12.71
C ASP A 628 7.06 -6.48 13.78
N ILE A 629 5.84 -7.03 13.82
CA ILE A 629 4.76 -6.63 14.73
C ILE A 629 4.40 -7.80 15.64
N ALA A 630 4.58 -7.65 16.95
CA ALA A 630 4.17 -8.63 17.94
C ALA A 630 2.89 -8.19 18.65
N LEU A 631 1.89 -9.07 18.71
CA LEU A 631 0.62 -8.86 19.40
C LEU A 631 0.41 -9.93 20.46
N GLU A 632 0.28 -9.49 21.71
CA GLU A 632 -0.16 -10.30 22.85
C GLU A 632 -1.56 -9.84 23.24
N TYR A 633 -2.50 -10.76 23.41
CA TYR A 633 -3.87 -10.43 23.81
C TYR A 633 -4.42 -11.44 24.83
N ARG A 634 -5.13 -10.90 25.83
CA ARG A 634 -5.85 -11.61 26.86
C ARG A 634 -7.28 -11.09 26.96
N ALA A 635 -8.24 -12.00 26.91
CA ALA A 635 -9.65 -11.73 27.08
C ALA A 635 -10.27 -12.73 28.06
N GLU A 636 -11.07 -12.23 29.01
CA GLU A 636 -11.74 -13.04 30.04
C GLU A 636 -13.23 -13.12 29.72
N LEU A 637 -13.72 -14.36 29.55
CA LEU A 637 -15.08 -14.64 29.14
C LEU A 637 -16.03 -14.66 30.34
N SER A 638 -17.32 -14.41 30.09
CA SER A 638 -18.37 -14.37 31.11
C SER A 638 -18.64 -15.67 31.88
N ASP A 639 -18.02 -16.79 31.48
CA ASP A 639 -18.04 -18.08 32.21
C ASP A 639 -16.77 -18.33 33.05
N GLY A 640 -15.80 -17.41 33.02
CA GLY A 640 -14.51 -17.51 33.71
C GLY A 640 -13.39 -18.17 32.89
N ASN A 641 -13.64 -18.59 31.65
CA ASN A 641 -12.58 -19.02 30.74
C ASN A 641 -11.75 -17.82 30.25
N VAL A 642 -10.47 -18.06 29.95
CA VAL A 642 -9.53 -17.04 29.46
C VAL A 642 -9.01 -17.45 28.09
N ILE A 643 -9.09 -16.54 27.13
CA ILE A 643 -8.34 -16.62 25.87
C ILE A 643 -7.09 -15.77 26.06
N GLU A 644 -5.91 -16.37 25.87
CA GLU A 644 -4.61 -15.70 25.98
C GLU A 644 -3.68 -16.29 24.92
N GLU A 645 -3.14 -15.45 24.04
CA GLU A 645 -2.25 -15.84 22.93
C GLU A 645 -1.23 -14.73 22.65
N ALA A 646 -0.14 -15.12 21.99
CA ALA A 646 0.87 -14.22 21.44
C ALA A 646 1.16 -14.61 19.99
N GLN A 647 1.22 -13.62 19.10
CA GLN A 647 1.41 -13.82 17.66
C GLN A 647 2.36 -12.77 17.09
N LEU A 648 3.26 -13.21 16.22
CA LEU A 648 4.14 -12.34 15.44
C LEU A 648 3.58 -12.21 14.02
N TYR A 649 3.63 -11.01 13.47
CA TYR A 649 3.28 -10.70 12.10
C TYR A 649 4.44 -9.97 11.44
N HIS A 650 4.65 -10.24 10.16
CA HIS A 650 5.65 -9.54 9.36
C HIS A 650 4.95 -8.65 8.31
N MET A 651 5.59 -7.53 7.99
CA MET A 651 5.36 -6.74 6.79
C MET A 651 6.71 -6.65 6.09
N SER A 652 6.86 -7.28 4.92
CA SER A 652 8.15 -7.44 4.26
C SER A 652 8.15 -6.90 2.84
N VAL A 653 9.20 -6.13 2.50
CA VAL A 653 9.45 -5.67 1.13
C VAL A 653 9.99 -6.82 0.28
N THR A 654 9.12 -7.77 -0.08
CA THR A 654 9.46 -8.83 -1.04
C THR A 654 9.56 -8.23 -2.43
N ALA A 655 10.78 -8.11 -2.94
CA ALA A 655 10.98 -7.96 -4.37
C ALA A 655 10.28 -9.13 -5.12
N PRO A 656 9.62 -8.89 -6.26
CA PRO A 656 9.04 -9.96 -7.07
C PRO A 656 10.13 -10.97 -7.45
N SER A 657 9.77 -12.27 -7.37
CA SER A 657 10.69 -13.41 -7.29
C SER A 657 10.75 -14.24 -8.58
#